data_AF-V2RHZ7-F1
#
_entry.id   AF-V2RHZ7-F1
#
_cell.length_a   1.000
_cell.length_b   1.000
_cell.length_c   1.000
_cell.angle_alpha   90.00
_cell.angle_beta   90.00
_cell.angle_gamma   90.00
#
_symmetry.space_group_name_H-M   'P 1'
#
loop_
_entity.id
_entity.type
_entity.pdbx_description
1 polymer ?
#
loop_
_entity_poly.entity_id
_entity_poly.type
_entity_poly.pdbx_seq_one_letter_code
_entity_poly.pdbx_strand_id
1 'polypeptide(L)'
;MSQENLLNAVISSNIDEIVNLLKSGVEVTKDIVSEADKTLKEFEKQSKKNKALLNDTTIEHTNQYRIYKMLFLYMKGYELKSILTTYGYNVESKQIENKQKVKNKKDLIKMLKDDTVYLGSLDISKIDDFSELFKSAKKRKDFKGIDLWDTKHVKDMSYMFAGFDFKKVKEGSDDLYNWIKNLDVSNVENMAGMFFGAKSFNQDISGWNVSSVKYFDSMFSGALSFNQNINNWDVSSAVRMNSMFRHAESFNQPLDKWNVSNVSLMGFMFYGAVSFNQDISMWDTTNVEYMRRMFDGALSFNQNIDNWNISSLLTNIGHREELETNYYENEDVYCMYGYHHIAPKDITINEYKKVVYGFDNKTNLKYYKPEKTELWDNYFMFKYAQFDCPAKPKWLDIPEKKDGKYKPVTRLQLFALVYDEDVALADIDISEITDLSGLFYSSSISKGIDFTGADGWDTAHVKDMSYMFYKATDVVFDINNWNVSNVENMERMFSKSRYFNKPLHKWDTANVKNMSYMFAGCEQFHQDISNWNVSNVENMEGMFYGCRFFNYPLNSWDVSKVTNMSKMFKQAYYFNQPLDKWDVSKVTNMSEMFMQVYHFNQPLDKWDVSNVKNMEGMFYNTGSFNQPLNSWNVSNVENMHAMFAYSKHFNQPLDKWDVSNVKNMENMFGSSEKTKEYMKIFGIK
;
A
#
# COMPACT_ATOMS: atom_id res chain seq x y z
N MET A 1 -38.03 -59.63 11.85
CA MET A 1 -38.88 -58.42 11.89
C MET A 1 -38.14 -57.14 11.54
N SER A 2 -37.13 -56.66 12.30
CA SER A 2 -36.54 -55.33 12.03
C SER A 2 -35.72 -55.22 10.72
N GLN A 3 -34.91 -56.21 10.37
CA GLN A 3 -34.16 -56.24 9.08
C GLN A 3 -35.07 -56.48 7.87
N GLU A 4 -36.12 -57.28 8.04
CA GLU A 4 -37.13 -57.54 7.02
C GLU A 4 -37.95 -56.29 6.70
N ASN A 5 -38.32 -55.52 7.74
CA ASN A 5 -38.94 -54.21 7.56
C ASN A 5 -38.02 -53.23 6.83
N LEU A 6 -36.71 -53.26 7.11
CA LEU A 6 -35.75 -52.40 6.43
C LEU A 6 -35.59 -52.78 4.95
N LEU A 7 -35.55 -54.07 4.63
CA LEU A 7 -35.53 -54.56 3.26
C LEU A 7 -36.82 -54.17 2.50
N ASN A 8 -37.98 -54.30 3.13
CA ASN A 8 -39.26 -53.88 2.54
C ASN A 8 -39.33 -52.36 2.31
N ALA A 9 -38.80 -51.56 3.23
CA ALA A 9 -38.70 -50.11 3.08
C ALA A 9 -37.76 -49.71 1.91
N VAL A 10 -36.68 -50.48 1.69
CA VAL A 10 -35.79 -50.32 0.52
C VAL A 10 -36.51 -50.63 -0.79
N ILE A 11 -37.21 -51.77 -0.86
CA ILE A 11 -37.95 -52.19 -2.05
C ILE A 11 -39.04 -51.17 -2.40
N SER A 12 -39.74 -50.65 -1.40
CA SER A 12 -40.77 -49.61 -1.58
C SER A 12 -40.22 -48.19 -1.70
N SER A 13 -38.91 -48.00 -1.56
CA SER A 13 -38.23 -46.69 -1.65
C SER A 13 -38.74 -45.66 -0.65
N ASN A 14 -39.19 -46.14 0.52
CA ASN A 14 -39.75 -45.31 1.58
C ASN A 14 -38.62 -44.74 2.45
N ILE A 15 -38.11 -43.57 2.08
CA ILE A 15 -36.95 -42.95 2.73
C ILE A 15 -37.18 -42.64 4.22
N ASP A 16 -38.39 -42.22 4.60
CA ASP A 16 -38.71 -41.88 5.99
C ASP A 16 -38.75 -43.11 6.90
N GLU A 17 -39.28 -44.22 6.39
CA GLU A 17 -39.28 -45.50 7.10
C GLU A 17 -37.86 -46.06 7.26
N ILE A 18 -37.02 -45.94 6.23
CA ILE A 18 -35.60 -46.30 6.30
C ILE A 18 -34.89 -45.46 7.36
N VAL A 19 -35.11 -44.15 7.38
CA VAL A 19 -34.52 -43.24 8.38
C VAL A 19 -34.94 -43.65 9.79
N ASN A 20 -36.21 -43.96 10.03
CA ASN A 20 -36.72 -44.37 11.33
C ASN A 20 -36.14 -45.72 11.79
N LEU A 21 -36.03 -46.69 10.87
CA LEU A 21 -35.45 -48.00 11.16
C LEU A 21 -33.96 -47.88 11.47
N LEU A 22 -33.21 -47.07 10.72
CA LEU A 22 -31.80 -46.80 11.04
C LEU A 22 -31.65 -46.12 12.41
N LYS A 23 -32.50 -45.13 12.73
CA LYS A 23 -32.51 -44.46 14.06
C LYS A 23 -32.78 -45.44 15.21
N SER A 24 -33.55 -46.50 14.96
CA SER A 24 -33.81 -47.55 15.95
C SER A 24 -32.66 -48.56 16.12
N GLY A 25 -31.54 -48.38 15.41
CA GLY A 25 -30.35 -49.21 15.54
C GLY A 25 -30.38 -50.51 14.73
N VAL A 26 -31.23 -50.60 13.71
CA VAL A 26 -31.31 -51.80 12.86
C VAL A 26 -30.02 -51.97 12.08
N GLU A 27 -29.46 -53.18 12.13
CA GLU A 27 -28.24 -53.54 11.42
C GLU A 27 -28.46 -53.59 9.91
N VAL A 28 -27.62 -52.88 9.14
CA VAL A 28 -27.61 -52.93 7.68
C VAL A 28 -26.63 -54.01 7.23
N THR A 29 -27.18 -55.08 6.66
CA THR A 29 -26.41 -56.19 6.11
C THR A 29 -26.01 -55.91 4.65
N LYS A 30 -25.05 -56.70 4.14
CA LYS A 30 -24.63 -56.63 2.73
C LYS A 30 -25.78 -56.90 1.76
N ASP A 31 -26.73 -57.75 2.15
CA ASP A 31 -27.88 -58.11 1.31
C ASP A 31 -28.83 -56.92 1.11
N ILE A 32 -29.08 -56.13 2.16
CA ILE A 32 -29.90 -54.92 2.11
C ILE A 32 -29.27 -53.87 1.18
N VAL A 33 -27.95 -53.69 1.26
CA VAL A 33 -27.21 -52.75 0.38
C VAL A 33 -27.21 -53.24 -1.06
N SER A 34 -27.08 -54.56 -1.27
CA SER A 34 -27.14 -55.17 -2.61
C SER A 34 -28.51 -54.99 -3.26
N GLU A 35 -29.60 -55.10 -2.49
CA GLU A 35 -30.95 -54.87 -3.03
C GLU A 35 -31.17 -53.39 -3.35
N ALA A 36 -30.70 -52.46 -2.52
CA ALA A 36 -30.78 -51.02 -2.81
C ALA A 36 -30.03 -50.63 -4.11
N ASP A 37 -28.86 -51.22 -4.37
CA ASP A 37 -28.10 -51.04 -5.60
C ASP A 37 -28.85 -51.56 -6.84
N LYS A 38 -29.50 -52.72 -6.71
CA LYS A 38 -30.32 -53.31 -7.77
C LYS A 38 -31.51 -52.44 -8.10
N THR A 39 -32.23 -51.94 -7.09
CA THR A 39 -33.36 -51.00 -7.28
C THR A 39 -32.92 -49.72 -7.98
N LEU A 40 -31.75 -49.16 -7.62
CA LEU A 40 -31.18 -47.99 -8.29
C LEU A 40 -30.89 -48.27 -9.77
N LYS A 41 -30.24 -49.39 -10.09
CA LYS A 41 -29.93 -49.78 -11.49
C LYS A 41 -31.18 -50.00 -12.35
N GLU A 42 -32.24 -50.57 -11.79
CA GLU A 42 -33.52 -50.71 -12.48
C GLU A 42 -34.17 -49.35 -12.77
N PHE A 43 -34.11 -48.43 -11.80
CA PHE A 43 -34.57 -47.06 -11.98
C PHE A 43 -33.76 -46.31 -13.06
N GLU A 44 -32.44 -46.44 -13.08
CA GLU A 44 -31.58 -45.87 -14.12
C GLU A 44 -31.97 -46.37 -15.53
N LYS A 45 -32.31 -47.66 -15.65
CA LYS A 45 -32.76 -48.27 -16.90
C LYS A 45 -34.12 -47.72 -17.35
N GLN A 46 -35.05 -47.51 -16.41
CA GLN A 46 -36.35 -46.92 -16.70
C GLN A 46 -36.24 -45.42 -17.05
N SER A 47 -35.44 -44.66 -16.31
CA SER A 47 -35.17 -43.23 -16.56
C SER A 47 -34.57 -43.00 -17.95
N LYS A 48 -33.58 -43.81 -18.36
CA LYS A 48 -33.00 -43.76 -19.72
C LYS A 48 -34.03 -44.03 -20.82
N LYS A 49 -35.08 -44.80 -20.54
CA LYS A 49 -36.15 -45.13 -21.50
C LYS A 49 -37.19 -44.01 -21.64
N ASN A 50 -37.37 -43.16 -20.61
CA ASN A 50 -38.37 -42.09 -20.54
C ASN A 50 -37.78 -40.68 -20.71
N LYS A 51 -36.66 -40.56 -21.43
CA LYS A 51 -35.85 -39.34 -21.60
C LYS A 51 -36.57 -38.10 -22.19
N ALA A 52 -37.86 -38.20 -22.53
CA ALA A 52 -38.68 -37.11 -23.05
C ALA A 52 -39.56 -36.40 -21.98
N LEU A 53 -39.62 -36.88 -20.73
CA LEU A 53 -40.57 -36.39 -19.72
C LEU A 53 -39.96 -35.84 -18.42
N LEU A 54 -38.65 -35.94 -18.21
CA LEU A 54 -37.99 -35.48 -16.98
C LEU A 54 -36.88 -34.50 -17.33
N ASN A 55 -37.14 -33.21 -17.11
CA ASN A 55 -36.22 -32.10 -17.29
C ASN A 55 -34.88 -32.30 -16.53
N ASP A 56 -33.89 -32.88 -17.21
CA ASP A 56 -32.45 -32.80 -16.91
C ASP A 56 -32.03 -32.93 -15.44
N THR A 57 -32.74 -33.75 -14.66
CA THR A 57 -32.37 -34.07 -13.28
C THR A 57 -31.38 -35.23 -13.30
N THR A 58 -30.14 -34.97 -12.86
CA THR A 58 -29.13 -36.01 -12.68
C THR A 58 -29.63 -37.04 -11.65
N ILE A 59 -29.35 -38.33 -11.88
CA ILE A 59 -29.80 -39.45 -11.02
C ILE A 59 -29.42 -39.24 -9.54
N GLU A 60 -28.35 -38.48 -9.31
CA GLU A 60 -27.82 -38.08 -8.01
C GLU A 60 -28.83 -37.33 -7.11
N HIS A 61 -29.87 -36.73 -7.71
CA HIS A 61 -30.90 -35.99 -6.99
C HIS A 61 -32.12 -36.84 -6.59
N THR A 62 -32.11 -38.15 -6.89
CA THR A 62 -33.27 -39.04 -6.66
C THR A 62 -33.23 -39.73 -5.30
N ASN A 63 -34.41 -40.07 -4.77
CA ASN A 63 -34.53 -40.81 -3.50
C ASN A 63 -33.85 -42.18 -3.56
N GLN A 64 -33.92 -42.89 -4.69
CA GLN A 64 -33.24 -44.17 -4.90
C GLN A 64 -31.71 -44.05 -4.71
N TYR A 65 -31.10 -43.02 -5.30
CA TYR A 65 -29.67 -42.79 -5.17
C TYR A 65 -29.28 -42.45 -3.72
N ARG A 66 -30.07 -41.58 -3.07
CA ARG A 66 -29.89 -41.21 -1.66
C ARG A 66 -29.99 -42.43 -0.74
N ILE A 67 -31.01 -43.26 -0.91
CA ILE A 67 -31.23 -44.48 -0.11
C ILE A 67 -30.04 -45.44 -0.23
N TYR A 68 -29.61 -45.74 -1.46
CA TYR A 68 -28.45 -46.60 -1.68
C TYR A 68 -27.21 -46.06 -0.97
N LYS A 69 -26.93 -44.76 -1.14
CA LYS A 69 -25.73 -44.13 -0.59
C LYS A 69 -25.77 -44.07 0.94
N MET A 70 -26.93 -43.77 1.54
CA MET A 70 -27.13 -43.78 2.99
C MET A 70 -26.85 -45.16 3.60
N LEU A 71 -27.46 -46.21 3.04
CA LEU A 71 -27.31 -47.58 3.55
C LEU A 71 -25.89 -48.11 3.33
N PHE A 72 -25.29 -47.79 2.18
CA PHE A 72 -23.89 -48.13 1.90
C PHE A 72 -22.93 -47.50 2.90
N LEU A 73 -23.09 -46.21 3.20
CA LEU A 73 -22.28 -45.51 4.19
C LEU A 73 -22.49 -46.08 5.59
N TYR A 74 -23.74 -46.34 6.00
CA TYR A 74 -24.02 -46.89 7.32
C TYR A 74 -23.39 -48.29 7.50
N MET A 75 -23.50 -49.17 6.50
CA MET A 75 -22.84 -50.49 6.50
C MET A 75 -21.30 -50.40 6.57
N LYS A 76 -20.70 -49.32 6.03
CA LYS A 76 -19.25 -49.08 6.10
C LYS A 76 -18.80 -48.49 7.43
N GLY A 77 -19.71 -48.36 8.41
CA GLY A 77 -19.42 -47.90 9.76
C GLY A 77 -19.44 -46.37 9.91
N TYR A 78 -20.00 -45.64 8.95
CA TYR A 78 -20.16 -44.19 9.06
C TYR A 78 -21.28 -43.85 10.07
N GLU A 79 -21.11 -42.77 10.83
CA GLU A 79 -22.06 -42.37 11.87
C GLU A 79 -23.43 -42.01 11.26
N LEU A 80 -24.49 -42.64 11.78
CA LEU A 80 -25.86 -42.44 11.28
C LEU A 80 -26.24 -40.95 11.19
N LYS A 81 -25.86 -40.17 12.19
CA LYS A 81 -26.21 -38.75 12.26
C LYS A 81 -25.57 -37.93 11.14
N SER A 82 -24.30 -38.19 10.83
CA SER A 82 -23.58 -37.56 9.72
C SER A 82 -24.27 -37.88 8.40
N ILE A 83 -24.59 -39.17 8.17
CA ILE A 83 -25.33 -39.61 6.99
C ILE A 83 -26.67 -38.87 6.90
N LEU A 84 -27.45 -38.84 7.97
CA LEU A 84 -28.78 -38.20 8.01
C LEU A 84 -28.70 -36.68 7.74
N THR A 85 -27.68 -36.02 8.26
CA THR A 85 -27.47 -34.57 8.07
C THR A 85 -27.08 -34.26 6.62
N THR A 86 -26.20 -35.06 6.00
CA THR A 86 -25.83 -34.93 4.58
C THR A 86 -27.04 -34.99 3.64
N TYR A 87 -28.10 -35.72 4.03
CA TYR A 87 -29.32 -35.86 3.24
C TYR A 87 -30.50 -35.01 3.73
N GLY A 88 -30.25 -34.01 4.59
CA GLY A 88 -31.25 -33.00 4.97
C GLY A 88 -32.19 -33.40 6.12
N TYR A 89 -31.88 -34.47 6.87
CA TYR A 89 -32.65 -34.87 8.04
C TYR A 89 -32.04 -34.27 9.31
N ASN A 90 -32.74 -33.30 9.91
CA ASN A 90 -32.33 -32.67 11.16
C ASN A 90 -32.38 -33.67 12.33
N VAL A 91 -31.24 -33.87 12.99
CA VAL A 91 -31.12 -34.60 14.26
C VAL A 91 -30.47 -33.68 15.26
N GLU A 92 -31.17 -33.37 16.35
CA GLU A 92 -30.69 -32.49 17.42
C GLU A 92 -29.27 -32.87 17.90
N SER A 93 -28.50 -31.84 18.19
CA SER A 93 -27.08 -31.84 18.52
C SER A 93 -26.74 -32.70 19.74
N LYS A 94 -26.19 -33.90 19.50
CA LYS A 94 -25.02 -34.35 20.27
C LYS A 94 -23.76 -34.11 19.47
N GLN A 95 -22.83 -33.41 20.11
CA GLN A 95 -21.45 -33.19 19.70
C GLN A 95 -20.78 -34.56 19.48
N ILE A 96 -19.79 -34.62 18.58
CA ILE A 96 -18.78 -35.68 18.63
C ILE A 96 -18.09 -35.54 19.99
N GLU A 97 -18.53 -36.29 21.01
CA GLU A 97 -18.04 -36.17 22.40
C GLU A 97 -16.54 -36.48 22.52
N ASN A 98 -15.90 -37.04 21.47
CA ASN A 98 -14.47 -37.32 21.44
C ASN A 98 -13.81 -36.93 20.10
N LYS A 99 -13.93 -35.67 19.65
CA LYS A 99 -13.00 -35.17 18.62
C LYS A 99 -11.57 -35.29 19.14
N GLN A 100 -10.66 -35.76 18.29
CA GLN A 100 -9.25 -35.81 18.64
C GLN A 100 -8.74 -34.39 18.84
N LYS A 101 -8.42 -34.03 20.09
CA LYS A 101 -7.88 -32.71 20.43
C LYS A 101 -6.54 -32.48 19.73
N VAL A 102 -6.50 -31.46 18.88
CA VAL A 102 -5.27 -31.02 18.24
C VAL A 102 -4.61 -29.99 19.14
N LYS A 103 -3.40 -30.28 19.62
CA LYS A 103 -2.76 -29.45 20.67
C LYS A 103 -2.25 -28.11 20.14
N ASN A 104 -1.79 -28.08 18.88
CA ASN A 104 -1.19 -26.92 18.24
C ASN A 104 -1.17 -27.11 16.70
N LYS A 105 -0.84 -26.03 15.96
CA LYS A 105 -0.76 -26.02 14.49
C LYS A 105 0.20 -27.07 13.92
N LYS A 106 1.33 -27.36 14.60
CA LYS A 106 2.31 -28.36 14.10
C LYS A 106 1.71 -29.77 14.13
N ASP A 107 0.95 -30.10 15.16
CA ASP A 107 0.23 -31.37 15.25
C ASP A 107 -0.86 -31.47 14.17
N LEU A 108 -1.59 -30.38 13.91
CA LEU A 108 -2.56 -30.32 12.80
C LEU A 108 -1.89 -30.62 11.45
N ILE A 109 -0.78 -29.95 11.16
CA ILE A 109 0.00 -30.15 9.93
C ILE A 109 0.51 -31.60 9.82
N LYS A 110 0.92 -32.22 10.93
CA LYS A 110 1.34 -33.62 10.95
C LYS A 110 0.17 -34.55 10.60
N MET A 111 -1.01 -34.33 11.18
CA MET A 111 -2.22 -35.09 10.88
C MET A 111 -2.70 -34.89 9.44
N LEU A 112 -2.56 -33.67 8.89
CA LEU A 112 -2.87 -33.39 7.49
C LEU A 112 -1.98 -34.15 6.52
N LYS A 113 -0.74 -34.47 6.89
CA LYS A 113 0.17 -35.28 6.06
C LYS A 113 -0.16 -36.77 6.05
N ASP A 114 -0.95 -37.25 7.00
CA ASP A 114 -1.39 -38.63 7.11
C ASP A 114 -2.75 -38.79 6.40
N ASP A 115 -2.74 -39.45 5.24
CA ASP A 115 -3.93 -39.65 4.40
C ASP A 115 -4.93 -40.65 4.99
N THR A 116 -4.56 -41.37 6.05
CA THR A 116 -5.47 -42.27 6.79
C THR A 116 -6.35 -41.54 7.81
N VAL A 117 -5.98 -40.31 8.19
CA VAL A 117 -6.73 -39.52 9.17
C VAL A 117 -8.01 -38.96 8.56
N TYR A 118 -9.17 -39.26 9.14
CA TYR A 118 -10.43 -38.60 8.77
C TYR A 118 -10.48 -37.19 9.37
N LEU A 119 -10.57 -36.15 8.53
CA LEU A 119 -10.39 -34.75 8.98
C LEU A 119 -11.53 -34.27 9.87
N GLY A 120 -12.75 -34.77 9.68
CA GLY A 120 -13.91 -34.41 10.51
C GLY A 120 -13.80 -34.83 11.98
N SER A 121 -12.88 -35.76 12.29
CA SER A 121 -12.63 -36.21 13.67
C SER A 121 -11.74 -35.24 14.47
N LEU A 122 -11.14 -34.24 13.84
CA LEU A 122 -10.18 -33.34 14.48
C LEU A 122 -10.88 -32.14 15.14
N ASP A 123 -10.50 -31.84 16.38
CA ASP A 123 -10.90 -30.60 17.07
C ASP A 123 -9.86 -29.51 16.82
N ILE A 124 -10.25 -28.53 16.00
CA ILE A 124 -9.43 -27.37 15.61
C ILE A 124 -9.80 -26.10 16.39
N SER A 125 -10.73 -26.15 17.35
CA SER A 125 -11.30 -24.97 18.03
C SER A 125 -10.28 -24.08 18.76
N LYS A 126 -9.09 -24.63 19.04
CA LYS A 126 -7.97 -23.92 19.69
C LYS A 126 -6.88 -23.44 18.73
N ILE A 127 -7.07 -23.64 17.43
CA ILE A 127 -6.09 -23.28 16.39
C ILE A 127 -6.61 -22.06 15.65
N ASP A 128 -6.12 -20.87 16.00
CA ASP A 128 -6.48 -19.58 15.38
C ASP A 128 -5.56 -19.18 14.22
N ASP A 129 -4.43 -19.88 14.06
CA ASP A 129 -3.45 -19.67 12.99
C ASP A 129 -3.48 -20.85 12.00
N PHE A 130 -4.02 -20.60 10.81
CA PHE A 130 -4.09 -21.51 9.67
C PHE A 130 -3.03 -21.19 8.61
N SER A 131 -2.05 -20.34 8.94
CA SER A 131 -0.99 -20.01 7.99
C SER A 131 -0.21 -21.25 7.58
N GLU A 132 0.05 -21.36 6.28
CA GLU A 132 0.80 -22.45 5.63
C GLU A 132 0.22 -23.87 5.84
N LEU A 133 -1.05 -23.99 6.28
CA LEU A 133 -1.63 -25.27 6.72
C LEU A 133 -1.52 -26.39 5.67
N PHE A 134 -1.86 -26.11 4.39
CA PHE A 134 -1.78 -27.07 3.30
C PHE A 134 -0.51 -26.95 2.45
N LYS A 135 0.32 -25.93 2.68
CA LYS A 135 1.61 -25.72 1.99
C LYS A 135 2.53 -26.95 2.06
N SER A 136 2.49 -27.68 3.18
CA SER A 136 3.31 -28.89 3.40
C SER A 136 2.56 -30.22 3.23
N ALA A 137 1.24 -30.19 3.02
CA ALA A 137 0.38 -31.37 2.84
C ALA A 137 0.10 -31.68 1.36
N LYS A 138 1.01 -31.31 0.44
CA LYS A 138 0.85 -31.42 -1.02
C LYS A 138 0.56 -32.83 -1.56
N LYS A 139 0.82 -33.87 -0.76
CA LYS A 139 0.60 -35.28 -1.15
C LYS A 139 -0.82 -35.78 -0.83
N ARG A 140 -1.55 -35.09 0.06
CA ARG A 140 -2.89 -35.51 0.47
C ARG A 140 -3.86 -35.35 -0.70
N LYS A 141 -4.63 -36.40 -0.98
CA LYS A 141 -5.64 -36.42 -2.07
C LYS A 141 -7.08 -36.56 -1.55
N ASP A 142 -7.27 -37.07 -0.34
CA ASP A 142 -8.57 -37.27 0.30
C ASP A 142 -8.77 -36.26 1.43
N PHE A 143 -9.82 -35.45 1.34
CA PHE A 143 -10.14 -34.38 2.29
C PHE A 143 -11.43 -34.64 3.06
N LYS A 144 -11.86 -35.90 3.14
CA LYS A 144 -13.13 -36.24 3.76
C LYS A 144 -13.34 -35.66 5.16
N GLY A 145 -14.52 -35.08 5.37
CA GLY A 145 -14.96 -34.49 6.64
C GLY A 145 -14.33 -33.13 6.97
N ILE A 146 -13.54 -32.53 6.08
CA ILE A 146 -12.98 -31.18 6.31
C ILE A 146 -14.08 -30.11 6.35
N ASP A 147 -15.18 -30.33 5.64
CA ASP A 147 -16.40 -29.52 5.64
C ASP A 147 -17.07 -29.41 7.02
N LEU A 148 -16.69 -30.27 7.98
CA LEU A 148 -17.13 -30.21 9.37
C LEU A 148 -16.27 -29.28 10.25
N TRP A 149 -15.26 -28.61 9.69
CA TRP A 149 -14.41 -27.66 10.41
C TRP A 149 -15.07 -26.28 10.49
N ASP A 150 -15.25 -25.79 11.73
CA ASP A 150 -15.61 -24.40 12.01
C ASP A 150 -14.35 -23.53 12.04
N THR A 151 -14.30 -22.50 11.20
CA THR A 151 -13.14 -21.58 11.08
C THR A 151 -13.40 -20.20 11.66
N LYS A 152 -14.55 -19.98 12.31
CA LYS A 152 -14.93 -18.65 12.80
C LYS A 152 -13.91 -18.03 13.77
N HIS A 153 -13.15 -18.85 14.51
CA HIS A 153 -12.13 -18.38 15.44
C HIS A 153 -10.77 -18.10 14.81
N VAL A 154 -10.58 -18.37 13.51
CA VAL A 154 -9.30 -18.26 12.82
C VAL A 154 -9.01 -16.80 12.44
N LYS A 155 -7.77 -16.35 12.69
CA LYS A 155 -7.29 -14.99 12.44
C LYS A 155 -6.26 -14.86 11.32
N ASP A 156 -5.48 -15.90 11.06
CA ASP A 156 -4.43 -15.90 10.03
C ASP A 156 -4.59 -17.09 9.08
N MET A 157 -4.76 -16.83 7.78
CA MET A 157 -4.82 -17.83 6.71
C MET A 157 -3.73 -17.62 5.65
N SER A 158 -2.67 -16.90 6.00
CA SER A 158 -1.60 -16.57 5.07
C SER A 158 -0.91 -17.83 4.51
N TYR A 159 -0.72 -17.88 3.19
CA TYR A 159 -0.09 -19.00 2.50
C TYR A 159 -0.76 -20.38 2.74
N MET A 160 -1.99 -20.42 3.22
CA MET A 160 -2.70 -21.65 3.59
C MET A 160 -2.70 -22.68 2.44
N PHE A 161 -2.97 -22.25 1.20
CA PHE A 161 -2.97 -23.04 -0.03
C PHE A 161 -1.82 -22.70 -0.99
N ALA A 162 -0.71 -22.15 -0.49
CA ALA A 162 0.40 -21.74 -1.34
C ALA A 162 1.03 -22.92 -2.11
N GLY A 163 0.99 -22.84 -3.45
CA GLY A 163 1.47 -23.84 -4.38
C GLY A 163 0.68 -25.14 -4.30
N PHE A 164 -0.55 -25.10 -3.79
CA PHE A 164 -1.44 -26.24 -3.71
C PHE A 164 -1.98 -26.59 -5.11
N ASP A 165 -1.96 -27.87 -5.45
CA ASP A 165 -2.35 -28.37 -6.76
C ASP A 165 -3.77 -28.93 -6.69
N PHE A 166 -4.76 -28.06 -6.94
CA PHE A 166 -6.17 -28.43 -6.90
C PHE A 166 -6.55 -29.50 -7.94
N LYS A 167 -5.72 -29.77 -8.95
CA LYS A 167 -5.98 -30.87 -9.91
C LYS A 167 -5.69 -32.27 -9.34
N LYS A 168 -4.97 -32.35 -8.23
CA LYS A 168 -4.60 -33.63 -7.58
C LYS A 168 -5.56 -34.07 -6.48
N VAL A 169 -6.55 -33.23 -6.15
CA VAL A 169 -7.65 -33.60 -5.26
C VAL A 169 -8.43 -34.72 -5.92
N LYS A 170 -8.72 -35.79 -5.17
CA LYS A 170 -9.40 -36.96 -5.72
C LYS A 170 -10.76 -36.57 -6.30
N GLU A 171 -11.06 -37.06 -7.49
CA GLU A 171 -12.35 -36.90 -8.16
C GLU A 171 -13.47 -37.41 -7.22
N GLY A 172 -14.47 -36.56 -6.94
CA GLY A 172 -15.55 -36.82 -5.96
C GLY A 172 -15.23 -36.47 -4.50
N SER A 173 -14.16 -35.71 -4.21
CA SER A 173 -13.90 -35.13 -2.89
C SER A 173 -14.51 -33.72 -2.78
N ASP A 174 -15.84 -33.62 -2.87
CA ASP A 174 -16.59 -32.35 -2.80
C ASP A 174 -16.33 -31.59 -1.50
N ASP A 175 -15.98 -32.30 -0.41
CA ASP A 175 -15.76 -31.74 0.92
C ASP A 175 -14.74 -30.57 0.93
N LEU A 176 -13.62 -30.66 0.20
CA LEU A 176 -12.64 -29.57 0.17
C LEU A 176 -13.18 -28.33 -0.56
N TYR A 177 -13.81 -28.51 -1.70
CA TYR A 177 -14.34 -27.40 -2.50
C TYR A 177 -15.54 -26.74 -1.83
N ASN A 178 -16.44 -27.55 -1.25
CA ASN A 178 -17.57 -27.10 -0.44
C ASN A 178 -17.09 -26.35 0.81
N TRP A 179 -16.05 -26.87 1.49
CA TRP A 179 -15.47 -26.21 2.65
C TRP A 179 -14.84 -24.86 2.29
N ILE A 180 -14.06 -24.78 1.20
CA ILE A 180 -13.50 -23.51 0.72
C ILE A 180 -14.61 -22.51 0.38
N LYS A 181 -15.66 -22.96 -0.32
CA LYS A 181 -16.79 -22.10 -0.68
C LYS A 181 -17.50 -21.52 0.56
N ASN A 182 -17.67 -22.32 1.60
CA ASN A 182 -18.44 -21.98 2.80
C ASN A 182 -17.56 -21.58 4.00
N LEU A 183 -16.29 -21.30 3.79
CA LEU A 183 -15.35 -20.98 4.85
C LEU A 183 -15.77 -19.70 5.58
N ASP A 184 -15.89 -19.73 6.92
CA ASP A 184 -16.10 -18.51 7.70
C ASP A 184 -14.75 -17.79 7.86
N VAL A 185 -14.58 -16.71 7.10
CA VAL A 185 -13.40 -15.83 7.13
C VAL A 185 -13.64 -14.50 7.85
N SER A 186 -14.79 -14.34 8.52
CA SER A 186 -15.22 -13.03 9.05
C SER A 186 -14.29 -12.43 10.12
N ASN A 187 -13.48 -13.27 10.78
CA ASN A 187 -12.50 -12.84 11.79
C ASN A 187 -11.04 -12.93 11.30
N VAL A 188 -10.81 -13.23 10.02
CA VAL A 188 -9.46 -13.33 9.46
C VAL A 188 -8.91 -11.93 9.19
N GLU A 189 -7.73 -11.62 9.71
CA GLU A 189 -7.04 -10.34 9.49
C GLU A 189 -5.93 -10.45 8.42
N ASN A 190 -5.38 -11.66 8.21
CA ASN A 190 -4.27 -11.90 7.27
C ASN A 190 -4.58 -13.03 6.27
N MET A 191 -4.65 -12.69 4.98
CA MET A 191 -4.81 -13.63 3.86
C MET A 191 -3.64 -13.59 2.87
N ALA A 192 -2.51 -13.01 3.26
CA ALA A 192 -1.35 -12.84 2.39
C ALA A 192 -0.92 -14.18 1.78
N GLY A 193 -0.84 -14.25 0.46
CA GLY A 193 -0.39 -15.41 -0.29
C GLY A 193 -1.28 -16.65 -0.15
N MET A 194 -2.53 -16.55 0.34
CA MET A 194 -3.40 -17.69 0.61
C MET A 194 -3.44 -18.70 -0.56
N PHE A 195 -3.52 -18.22 -1.81
CA PHE A 195 -3.52 -19.03 -3.04
C PHE A 195 -2.27 -18.79 -3.92
N PHE A 196 -1.17 -18.32 -3.33
CA PHE A 196 0.08 -18.04 -4.05
C PHE A 196 0.56 -19.26 -4.84
N GLY A 197 0.66 -19.15 -6.16
CA GLY A 197 1.12 -20.22 -7.05
C GLY A 197 0.17 -21.42 -7.16
N ALA A 198 -1.07 -21.30 -6.66
CA ALA A 198 -2.11 -22.32 -6.84
C ALA A 198 -2.68 -22.23 -8.27
N LYS A 199 -1.88 -22.67 -9.26
CA LYS A 199 -2.09 -22.40 -10.69
C LYS A 199 -3.49 -22.72 -11.21
N SER A 200 -4.13 -23.76 -10.69
CA SER A 200 -5.45 -24.25 -11.12
C SER A 200 -6.62 -23.79 -10.24
N PHE A 201 -6.36 -22.96 -9.22
CA PHE A 201 -7.41 -22.49 -8.32
C PHE A 201 -8.36 -21.54 -9.05
N ASN A 202 -9.66 -21.86 -9.03
CA ASN A 202 -10.73 -21.03 -9.57
C ASN A 202 -12.07 -21.30 -8.87
N GLN A 203 -12.03 -21.70 -7.59
CA GLN A 203 -13.24 -22.02 -6.84
C GLN A 203 -13.97 -20.73 -6.45
N ASP A 204 -15.30 -20.76 -6.52
CA ASP A 204 -16.16 -19.64 -6.10
C ASP A 204 -15.91 -19.30 -4.62
N ILE A 205 -15.46 -18.06 -4.40
CA ILE A 205 -15.20 -17.42 -3.10
C ILE A 205 -15.94 -16.08 -2.98
N SER A 206 -16.92 -15.83 -3.86
CA SER A 206 -17.65 -14.56 -3.93
C SER A 206 -18.44 -14.27 -2.64
N GLY A 207 -18.86 -15.30 -1.91
CA GLY A 207 -19.63 -15.20 -0.67
C GLY A 207 -18.82 -14.95 0.60
N TRP A 208 -17.50 -14.84 0.51
CA TRP A 208 -16.64 -14.62 1.68
C TRP A 208 -16.82 -13.21 2.27
N ASN A 209 -16.92 -13.13 3.61
CA ASN A 209 -16.91 -11.86 4.33
C ASN A 209 -15.47 -11.48 4.70
N VAL A 210 -14.82 -10.66 3.86
CA VAL A 210 -13.42 -10.22 4.05
C VAL A 210 -13.28 -8.86 4.74
N SER A 211 -14.34 -8.32 5.33
CA SER A 211 -14.36 -6.97 5.93
C SER A 211 -13.33 -6.75 7.06
N SER A 212 -12.83 -7.83 7.68
CA SER A 212 -11.79 -7.77 8.73
C SER A 212 -10.35 -7.90 8.18
N VAL A 213 -10.18 -8.25 6.90
CA VAL A 213 -8.88 -8.58 6.32
C VAL A 213 -8.08 -7.30 6.03
N LYS A 214 -6.88 -7.21 6.59
CA LYS A 214 -5.96 -6.08 6.40
C LYS A 214 -4.88 -6.36 5.36
N TYR A 215 -4.51 -7.64 5.19
CA TYR A 215 -3.36 -8.06 4.39
C TYR A 215 -3.76 -9.05 3.29
N PHE A 216 -3.74 -8.59 2.05
CA PHE A 216 -4.02 -9.37 0.84
C PHE A 216 -2.78 -9.59 -0.04
N ASP A 217 -1.58 -9.25 0.46
CA ASP A 217 -0.34 -9.32 -0.31
C ASP A 217 -0.21 -10.68 -1.03
N SER A 218 -0.03 -10.65 -2.35
CA SER A 218 0.21 -11.83 -3.18
C SER A 218 -0.86 -12.93 -3.09
N MET A 219 -2.07 -12.65 -2.58
CA MET A 219 -3.11 -13.66 -2.31
C MET A 219 -3.36 -14.59 -3.50
N PHE A 220 -3.44 -14.05 -4.72
CA PHE A 220 -3.65 -14.77 -5.98
C PHE A 220 -2.42 -14.74 -6.91
N SER A 221 -1.24 -14.38 -6.41
CA SER A 221 -0.08 -14.29 -7.28
C SER A 221 0.27 -15.65 -7.87
N GLY A 222 0.34 -15.76 -9.20
CA GLY A 222 0.60 -17.01 -9.92
C GLY A 222 -0.58 -18.00 -9.92
N ALA A 223 -1.77 -17.59 -9.48
CA ALA A 223 -3.00 -18.35 -9.63
C ALA A 223 -3.54 -18.19 -11.07
N LEU A 224 -2.86 -18.84 -12.02
CA LEU A 224 -3.04 -18.64 -13.47
C LEU A 224 -4.50 -18.73 -13.94
N SER A 225 -5.29 -19.65 -13.36
CA SER A 225 -6.69 -19.89 -13.73
C SER A 225 -7.72 -19.09 -12.94
N PHE A 226 -7.32 -18.30 -11.95
CA PHE A 226 -8.26 -17.59 -11.08
C PHE A 226 -8.98 -16.47 -11.83
N ASN A 227 -10.31 -16.52 -11.88
CA ASN A 227 -11.15 -15.53 -12.56
C ASN A 227 -12.56 -15.44 -11.93
N GLN A 228 -12.67 -15.60 -10.60
CA GLN A 228 -13.95 -15.52 -9.90
C GLN A 228 -14.33 -14.07 -9.57
N ASN A 229 -15.62 -13.76 -9.65
CA ASN A 229 -16.12 -12.42 -9.35
C ASN A 229 -16.08 -12.17 -7.83
N ILE A 230 -15.20 -11.24 -7.44
CA ILE A 230 -14.97 -10.81 -6.06
C ILE A 230 -15.28 -9.33 -5.86
N ASN A 231 -16.02 -8.71 -6.80
CA ASN A 231 -16.35 -7.29 -6.74
C ASN A 231 -17.21 -6.94 -5.51
N ASN A 232 -17.95 -7.92 -4.97
CA ASN A 232 -18.81 -7.70 -3.80
C ASN A 232 -18.07 -7.79 -2.46
N TRP A 233 -16.75 -8.02 -2.46
CA TRP A 233 -15.96 -8.02 -1.24
C TRP A 233 -15.85 -6.62 -0.64
N ASP A 234 -16.11 -6.51 0.66
CA ASP A 234 -15.77 -5.31 1.42
C ASP A 234 -14.30 -5.33 1.80
N VAL A 235 -13.49 -4.57 1.05
CA VAL A 235 -12.04 -4.44 1.27
C VAL A 235 -11.66 -3.15 2.01
N SER A 236 -12.62 -2.45 2.64
CA SER A 236 -12.38 -1.15 3.27
C SER A 236 -11.36 -1.18 4.42
N SER A 237 -11.14 -2.34 5.05
CA SER A 237 -10.11 -2.53 6.08
C SER A 237 -8.71 -2.87 5.53
N ALA A 238 -8.57 -3.04 4.21
CA ALA A 238 -7.32 -3.45 3.61
C ALA A 238 -6.26 -2.35 3.70
N VAL A 239 -5.07 -2.74 4.17
CA VAL A 239 -3.90 -1.84 4.26
C VAL A 239 -2.86 -2.21 3.20
N ARG A 240 -2.76 -3.50 2.84
CA ARG A 240 -1.76 -4.01 1.89
C ARG A 240 -2.37 -4.97 0.86
N MET A 241 -2.11 -4.70 -0.42
CA MET A 241 -2.54 -5.47 -1.58
C MET A 241 -1.41 -5.71 -2.61
N ASN A 242 -0.14 -5.57 -2.20
CA ASN A 242 1.00 -5.76 -3.11
C ASN A 242 0.94 -7.10 -3.84
N SER A 243 1.16 -7.08 -5.16
CA SER A 243 1.22 -8.28 -6.00
C SER A 243 -0.02 -9.19 -5.91
N MET A 244 -1.17 -8.70 -5.42
CA MET A 244 -2.34 -9.55 -5.13
C MET A 244 -2.73 -10.44 -6.32
N PHE A 245 -2.72 -9.90 -7.55
CA PHE A 245 -3.02 -10.59 -8.80
C PHE A 245 -1.79 -10.77 -9.71
N ARG A 246 -0.57 -10.69 -9.17
CA ARG A 246 0.65 -10.81 -9.97
C ARG A 246 0.72 -12.16 -10.69
N HIS A 247 0.76 -12.20 -12.01
CA HIS A 247 0.68 -13.39 -12.86
C HIS A 247 -0.61 -14.19 -12.67
N ALA A 248 -1.71 -13.56 -12.25
CA ALA A 248 -3.05 -14.15 -12.34
C ALA A 248 -3.57 -13.97 -13.78
N GLU A 249 -3.00 -14.71 -14.73
CA GLU A 249 -3.14 -14.46 -16.17
C GLU A 249 -4.59 -14.41 -16.68
N SER A 250 -5.49 -15.22 -16.09
CA SER A 250 -6.91 -15.28 -16.47
C SER A 250 -7.80 -14.23 -15.78
N PHE A 251 -7.29 -13.52 -14.77
CA PHE A 251 -8.13 -12.64 -13.95
C PHE A 251 -8.58 -11.41 -14.72
N ASN A 252 -9.89 -11.25 -14.89
CA ASN A 252 -10.49 -10.11 -15.57
C ASN A 252 -11.93 -9.86 -15.04
N GLN A 253 -12.06 -9.74 -13.72
CA GLN A 253 -13.35 -9.50 -13.05
C GLN A 253 -13.43 -8.08 -12.49
N PRO A 254 -14.62 -7.46 -12.49
CA PRO A 254 -14.78 -6.08 -12.06
C PRO A 254 -14.35 -5.89 -10.61
N LEU A 255 -13.77 -4.73 -10.31
CA LEU A 255 -13.28 -4.32 -8.98
C LEU A 255 -13.70 -2.88 -8.62
N ASP A 256 -14.65 -2.32 -9.36
CA ASP A 256 -15.13 -0.94 -9.25
C ASP A 256 -15.81 -0.63 -7.91
N LYS A 257 -16.29 -1.65 -7.19
CA LYS A 257 -16.95 -1.47 -5.89
C LYS A 257 -15.98 -1.46 -4.71
N TRP A 258 -14.70 -1.75 -4.95
CA TRP A 258 -13.72 -1.84 -3.87
C TRP A 258 -13.39 -0.46 -3.32
N ASN A 259 -13.56 -0.28 -2.00
CA ASN A 259 -13.05 0.88 -1.29
C ASN A 259 -11.59 0.65 -0.91
N VAL A 260 -10.66 1.23 -1.68
CA VAL A 260 -9.20 1.11 -1.46
C VAL A 260 -8.59 2.31 -0.73
N SER A 261 -9.41 3.22 -0.19
CA SER A 261 -8.93 4.46 0.47
C SER A 261 -7.98 4.23 1.63
N ASN A 262 -8.00 3.06 2.29
CA ASN A 262 -7.08 2.71 3.38
C ASN A 262 -5.82 1.96 2.93
N VAL A 263 -5.70 1.64 1.64
CA VAL A 263 -4.58 0.86 1.11
C VAL A 263 -3.34 1.75 0.99
N SER A 264 -2.25 1.33 1.64
CA SER A 264 -0.95 2.00 1.55
C SER A 264 -0.01 1.36 0.53
N LEU A 265 -0.10 0.05 0.30
CA LEU A 265 0.80 -0.68 -0.60
C LEU A 265 0.04 -1.53 -1.61
N MET A 266 0.16 -1.22 -2.91
CA MET A 266 -0.46 -1.97 -4.03
C MET A 266 0.47 -2.13 -5.25
N GLY A 267 1.78 -2.02 -5.07
CA GLY A 267 2.75 -2.26 -6.13
C GLY A 267 2.67 -3.69 -6.69
N PHE A 268 2.94 -3.82 -7.98
CA PHE A 268 2.88 -5.06 -8.75
C PHE A 268 1.51 -5.76 -8.73
N MET A 269 0.44 -5.11 -8.25
CA MET A 269 -0.85 -5.75 -7.99
C MET A 269 -1.35 -6.55 -9.19
N PHE A 270 -1.23 -6.01 -10.41
CA PHE A 270 -1.61 -6.65 -11.67
C PHE A 270 -0.40 -6.99 -12.56
N TYR A 271 0.81 -7.07 -12.00
CA TYR A 271 2.02 -7.41 -12.78
C TYR A 271 1.83 -8.75 -13.49
N GLY A 272 1.91 -8.81 -14.82
CA GLY A 272 1.70 -10.04 -15.58
C GLY A 272 0.27 -10.59 -15.52
N ALA A 273 -0.72 -9.83 -15.03
CA ALA A 273 -2.13 -10.19 -15.11
C ALA A 273 -2.65 -9.94 -16.54
N VAL A 274 -2.23 -10.80 -17.47
CA VAL A 274 -2.35 -10.61 -18.93
C VAL A 274 -3.76 -10.19 -19.39
N SER A 275 -4.82 -10.78 -18.81
CA SER A 275 -6.21 -10.52 -19.21
C SER A 275 -6.86 -9.32 -18.51
N PHE A 276 -6.26 -8.76 -17.45
CA PHE A 276 -6.94 -7.78 -16.62
C PHE A 276 -7.17 -6.47 -17.38
N ASN A 277 -8.44 -6.06 -17.49
CA ASN A 277 -8.82 -4.82 -18.16
C ASN A 277 -10.13 -4.22 -17.61
N GLN A 278 -10.28 -4.21 -16.29
CA GLN A 278 -11.52 -3.76 -15.64
C GLN A 278 -11.36 -2.36 -15.09
N ASP A 279 -12.43 -1.57 -15.18
CA ASP A 279 -12.45 -0.19 -14.71
C ASP A 279 -12.19 -0.12 -13.20
N ILE A 280 -11.18 0.66 -12.85
CA ILE A 280 -10.73 0.97 -11.48
C ILE A 280 -10.46 2.47 -11.34
N SER A 281 -10.99 3.29 -12.26
CA SER A 281 -10.81 4.74 -12.30
C SER A 281 -11.33 5.46 -11.04
N MET A 282 -12.32 4.85 -10.38
CA MET A 282 -12.99 5.39 -9.18
C MET A 282 -12.29 5.05 -7.86
N TRP A 283 -11.14 4.37 -7.90
CA TRP A 283 -10.37 4.07 -6.70
C TRP A 283 -9.77 5.34 -6.09
N ASP A 284 -10.01 5.53 -4.79
CA ASP A 284 -9.32 6.57 -4.01
C ASP A 284 -7.92 6.07 -3.62
N THR A 285 -6.91 6.55 -4.35
CA THR A 285 -5.51 6.20 -4.13
C THR A 285 -4.76 7.18 -3.24
N THR A 286 -5.47 8.10 -2.57
CA THR A 286 -4.84 9.20 -1.81
C THR A 286 -3.84 8.70 -0.75
N ASN A 287 -4.10 7.54 -0.12
CA ASN A 287 -3.22 6.97 0.90
C ASN A 287 -2.19 5.96 0.35
N VAL A 288 -2.13 5.75 -0.96
CA VAL A 288 -1.23 4.77 -1.57
C VAL A 288 0.20 5.29 -1.60
N GLU A 289 1.04 4.70 -0.77
CA GLU A 289 2.46 5.01 -0.64
C GLU A 289 3.36 4.22 -1.61
N TYR A 290 2.84 3.15 -2.24
CA TYR A 290 3.63 2.31 -3.16
C TYR A 290 2.75 1.62 -4.23
N MET A 291 3.02 1.90 -5.51
CA MET A 291 2.29 1.33 -6.66
C MET A 291 3.18 0.87 -7.84
N ARG A 292 4.49 0.67 -7.63
CA ARG A 292 5.46 0.36 -8.70
C ARG A 292 5.06 -0.87 -9.53
N ARG A 293 5.24 -0.79 -10.86
CA ARG A 293 4.99 -1.89 -11.83
C ARG A 293 3.61 -2.53 -11.70
N MET A 294 2.61 -1.77 -11.25
CA MET A 294 1.25 -2.27 -11.01
C MET A 294 0.67 -2.99 -12.22
N PHE A 295 0.92 -2.50 -13.44
CA PHE A 295 0.39 -3.04 -14.70
C PHE A 295 1.47 -3.56 -15.65
N ASP A 296 2.72 -3.70 -15.20
CA ASP A 296 3.81 -4.24 -16.02
C ASP A 296 3.49 -5.69 -16.43
N GLY A 297 3.32 -5.94 -17.73
CA GLY A 297 2.88 -7.22 -18.28
C GLY A 297 1.37 -7.49 -18.19
N ALA A 298 0.54 -6.54 -17.73
CA ALA A 298 -0.92 -6.62 -17.84
C ALA A 298 -1.37 -6.25 -19.27
N LEU A 299 -1.15 -7.16 -20.22
CA LEU A 299 -1.19 -6.86 -21.66
C LEU A 299 -2.54 -6.31 -22.17
N SER A 300 -3.64 -6.61 -21.48
CA SER A 300 -4.98 -6.14 -21.86
C SER A 300 -5.36 -4.80 -21.22
N PHE A 301 -4.65 -4.33 -20.20
CA PHE A 301 -5.07 -3.18 -19.40
C PHE A 301 -4.96 -1.86 -20.19
N ASN A 302 -6.10 -1.19 -20.39
CA ASN A 302 -6.21 0.07 -21.13
C ASN A 302 -7.20 1.06 -20.50
N GLN A 303 -7.50 0.92 -19.21
CA GLN A 303 -8.46 1.77 -18.51
C GLN A 303 -7.86 3.14 -18.17
N ASN A 304 -8.71 4.17 -18.17
CA ASN A 304 -8.33 5.52 -17.76
C ASN A 304 -8.25 5.58 -16.22
N ILE A 305 -7.07 5.92 -15.68
CA ILE A 305 -6.82 6.04 -14.24
C ILE A 305 -6.28 7.43 -13.86
N ASP A 306 -6.52 8.43 -14.71
CA ASP A 306 -5.97 9.79 -14.54
C ASP A 306 -6.54 10.50 -13.31
N ASN A 307 -7.71 10.07 -12.81
CA ASN A 307 -8.33 10.59 -11.60
C ASN A 307 -7.66 10.11 -10.31
N TRP A 308 -6.68 9.21 -10.38
CA TRP A 308 -5.99 8.71 -9.20
C TRP A 308 -5.13 9.78 -8.56
N ASN A 309 -5.36 10.04 -7.27
CA ASN A 309 -4.52 10.91 -6.46
C ASN A 309 -3.23 10.17 -6.08
N ILE A 310 -2.09 10.60 -6.62
CA ILE A 310 -0.78 10.01 -6.35
C ILE A 310 0.13 10.90 -5.50
N SER A 311 -0.44 11.90 -4.80
CA SER A 311 0.31 12.86 -3.97
C SER A 311 1.09 12.22 -2.82
N SER A 312 0.56 11.17 -2.20
CA SER A 312 1.23 10.45 -1.10
C SER A 312 2.51 9.74 -1.55
N LEU A 313 2.61 9.30 -2.81
CA LEU A 313 3.86 8.82 -3.40
C LEU A 313 4.97 9.88 -3.36
N LEU A 314 4.60 11.17 -3.43
CA LEU A 314 5.55 12.29 -3.44
C LEU A 314 6.14 12.55 -2.04
N THR A 315 5.31 12.47 -0.99
CA THR A 315 5.69 12.79 0.41
C THR A 315 6.70 11.81 1.02
N ASN A 316 6.61 10.52 0.67
CA ASN A 316 7.46 9.46 1.24
C ASN A 316 8.91 9.45 0.72
N ILE A 317 9.21 10.24 -0.31
CA ILE A 317 10.57 10.46 -0.83
C ILE A 317 11.35 11.41 0.08
N GLY A 318 10.67 12.39 0.69
CA GLY A 318 11.29 13.43 1.51
C GLY A 318 11.79 12.97 2.88
N HIS A 319 11.18 11.95 3.49
CA HIS A 319 11.54 11.50 4.84
C HIS A 319 12.70 10.49 4.91
N ARG A 320 13.19 9.95 3.78
CA ARG A 320 14.22 8.89 3.80
C ARG A 320 15.59 9.28 3.25
N GLU A 321 15.76 10.49 2.71
CA GLU A 321 17.07 11.01 2.26
C GLU A 321 17.80 11.87 3.32
N GLU A 322 17.24 12.03 4.53
CA GLU A 322 17.93 12.79 5.60
C GLU A 322 19.03 11.99 6.33
N LEU A 323 19.26 10.75 5.92
CA LEU A 323 20.42 9.96 6.32
C LEU A 323 21.16 9.46 5.07
N GLU A 324 22.42 9.87 4.98
CA GLU A 324 23.51 9.34 4.15
C GLU A 324 23.80 10.03 2.80
N THR A 325 24.93 10.72 2.81
CA THR A 325 25.89 10.83 1.72
C THR A 325 26.28 9.44 1.21
N ASN A 326 25.92 9.07 -0.01
CA ASN A 326 26.85 8.58 -1.04
C ASN A 326 26.14 8.12 -2.32
N TYR A 327 26.71 8.57 -3.43
CA TYR A 327 26.45 8.14 -4.80
C TYR A 327 26.66 6.63 -4.96
N TYR A 328 25.73 5.93 -5.61
CA TYR A 328 25.99 5.06 -6.76
C TYR A 328 24.72 4.94 -7.60
N GLU A 329 24.81 5.47 -8.82
CA GLU A 329 23.84 5.26 -9.89
C GLU A 329 23.76 3.76 -10.20
N ASN A 330 22.58 3.16 -10.06
CA ASN A 330 22.29 1.87 -10.66
C ASN A 330 21.17 2.05 -11.68
N GLU A 331 21.62 2.03 -12.94
CA GLU A 331 20.81 1.92 -14.15
C GLU A 331 20.10 0.57 -14.17
N ASP A 332 18.82 0.55 -13.80
CA ASP A 332 17.81 -0.45 -14.21
C ASP A 332 16.43 -0.02 -13.64
N VAL A 333 15.77 0.96 -14.26
CA VAL A 333 14.62 1.66 -13.63
C VAL A 333 13.31 1.46 -14.41
N TYR A 334 12.45 0.62 -13.82
CA TYR A 334 11.25 0.03 -14.44
C TYR A 334 9.94 0.78 -14.15
N CYS A 335 9.27 1.21 -15.23
CA CYS A 335 7.97 1.89 -15.33
C CYS A 335 6.78 1.17 -14.63
N MET A 336 5.69 1.88 -14.31
CA MET A 336 4.39 1.32 -13.89
C MET A 336 3.86 0.26 -14.88
N TYR A 337 4.19 0.41 -16.17
CA TYR A 337 3.81 -0.47 -17.27
C TYR A 337 4.97 -1.33 -17.84
N GLY A 338 6.20 -1.17 -17.33
CA GLY A 338 7.38 -1.96 -17.75
C GLY A 338 7.98 -1.63 -19.13
N TYR A 339 9.14 -2.23 -19.45
CA TYR A 339 9.89 -2.06 -20.70
C TYR A 339 9.28 -2.81 -21.92
N HIS A 340 8.29 -3.67 -21.69
CA HIS A 340 7.82 -4.64 -22.68
C HIS A 340 6.48 -4.24 -23.31
N HIS A 341 6.45 -3.09 -24.00
CA HIS A 341 5.37 -2.76 -24.95
C HIS A 341 5.67 -3.16 -26.39
N ILE A 342 6.74 -3.92 -26.63
CA ILE A 342 6.92 -4.71 -27.86
C ILE A 342 6.73 -6.17 -27.49
N ALA A 343 5.74 -6.83 -28.10
CA ALA A 343 5.53 -8.27 -27.95
C ALA A 343 6.74 -9.06 -28.48
N PRO A 344 7.17 -10.10 -27.75
CA PRO A 344 7.56 -11.33 -28.42
C PRO A 344 6.62 -12.46 -28.00
N LYS A 345 6.06 -13.12 -29.01
CA LYS A 345 5.60 -14.50 -28.91
C LYS A 345 6.75 -15.33 -28.31
N ASP A 346 6.38 -16.25 -27.43
CA ASP A 346 7.23 -17.33 -26.90
C ASP A 346 8.32 -16.92 -25.89
N ILE A 347 7.91 -16.71 -24.63
CA ILE A 347 8.79 -17.00 -23.49
C ILE A 347 8.15 -18.14 -22.69
N THR A 348 8.77 -19.31 -22.80
CA THR A 348 8.49 -20.47 -21.98
C THR A 348 8.81 -20.13 -20.53
N ILE A 349 7.81 -20.23 -19.65
CA ILE A 349 7.99 -20.11 -18.19
C ILE A 349 8.92 -21.26 -17.76
N ASN A 350 10.19 -20.96 -17.51
CA ASN A 350 11.08 -21.87 -16.81
C ASN A 350 11.76 -21.19 -15.63
N GLU A 351 11.66 -21.92 -14.51
CA GLU A 351 12.37 -21.77 -13.24
C GLU A 351 11.96 -20.62 -12.31
N TYR A 352 10.91 -20.88 -11.53
CA TYR A 352 10.81 -20.37 -10.16
C TYR A 352 12.07 -20.77 -9.37
N LYS A 353 12.95 -19.82 -9.05
CA LYS A 353 13.97 -20.01 -8.01
C LYS A 353 13.92 -18.90 -6.94
N LYS A 354 13.68 -19.40 -5.71
CA LYS A 354 13.78 -18.82 -4.36
C LYS A 354 13.11 -17.46 -4.11
N VAL A 355 11.93 -17.56 -3.47
CA VAL A 355 11.32 -16.51 -2.66
C VAL A 355 11.98 -16.48 -1.29
N VAL A 356 12.51 -15.32 -0.86
CA VAL A 356 13.00 -15.08 0.51
C VAL A 356 11.85 -14.48 1.33
N TYR A 357 11.66 -15.00 2.56
CA TYR A 357 10.58 -14.59 3.48
C TYR A 357 11.13 -13.54 4.47
N GLY A 358 10.38 -12.45 4.69
CA GLY A 358 10.62 -11.49 5.79
C GLY A 358 9.69 -11.76 6.98
N PHE A 359 10.12 -11.34 8.17
CA PHE A 359 9.37 -11.50 9.43
C PHE A 359 9.25 -10.12 10.11
N ASP A 360 8.05 -9.72 10.49
CA ASP A 360 7.83 -8.43 11.18
C ASP A 360 7.86 -8.70 12.68
N ASN A 361 8.93 -8.25 13.33
CA ASN A 361 9.12 -8.46 14.76
C ASN A 361 8.10 -7.68 15.62
N LYS A 362 7.35 -6.72 15.07
CA LYS A 362 6.30 -5.98 15.80
C LYS A 362 4.92 -6.64 15.69
N THR A 363 4.59 -7.24 14.54
CA THR A 363 3.26 -7.81 14.29
C THR A 363 3.23 -9.34 14.31
N ASN A 364 4.40 -10.01 14.38
CA ASN A 364 4.53 -11.47 14.29
C ASN A 364 4.04 -12.07 12.95
N LEU A 365 3.88 -11.26 11.91
CA LEU A 365 3.38 -11.67 10.60
C LEU A 365 4.54 -12.00 9.64
N LYS A 366 4.38 -13.08 8.88
CA LYS A 366 5.27 -13.43 7.75
C LYS A 366 4.86 -12.59 6.54
N TYR A 367 5.78 -11.80 5.98
CA TYR A 367 5.50 -10.97 4.82
C TYR A 367 6.61 -11.05 3.77
N TYR A 368 6.26 -10.72 2.53
CA TYR A 368 7.23 -10.45 1.48
C TYR A 368 7.93 -9.12 1.79
N LYS A 369 9.21 -9.19 2.16
CA LYS A 369 10.08 -8.02 2.27
C LYS A 369 10.92 -7.97 0.98
N PRO A 370 10.65 -7.05 0.04
CA PRO A 370 11.67 -6.73 -0.94
C PRO A 370 12.93 -6.34 -0.17
N GLU A 371 14.08 -6.92 -0.52
CA GLU A 371 15.36 -6.45 -0.01
C GLU A 371 15.47 -4.94 -0.27
N LYS A 372 16.10 -4.25 0.70
CA LYS A 372 16.34 -2.80 0.68
C LYS A 372 16.69 -2.36 -0.74
N THR A 373 15.76 -1.67 -1.37
CA THR A 373 15.98 -1.06 -2.68
C THR A 373 15.39 0.33 -2.61
N GLU A 374 16.21 1.27 -3.03
CA GLU A 374 16.04 2.70 -2.88
C GLU A 374 14.75 3.21 -3.52
N LEU A 375 14.16 4.20 -2.83
CA LEU A 375 12.87 4.83 -3.11
C LEU A 375 13.02 5.92 -4.16
N TRP A 376 12.31 5.82 -5.28
CA TRP A 376 12.39 6.81 -6.36
C TRP A 376 11.05 6.93 -7.12
N ASP A 377 9.97 7.34 -6.47
CA ASP A 377 8.64 7.31 -7.12
C ASP A 377 8.26 8.56 -7.95
N ASN A 378 8.78 9.76 -7.64
CA ASN A 378 8.60 10.95 -8.51
C ASN A 378 9.45 10.87 -9.78
N TYR A 379 10.54 10.11 -9.69
CA TYR A 379 11.37 9.75 -10.83
C TYR A 379 10.58 8.96 -11.86
N PHE A 380 9.49 8.24 -11.52
CA PHE A 380 8.77 7.41 -12.49
C PHE A 380 7.80 8.18 -13.38
N MET A 381 7.11 9.22 -12.90
CA MET A 381 6.33 10.12 -13.78
C MET A 381 7.28 10.91 -14.70
N PHE A 382 8.40 11.38 -14.14
CA PHE A 382 9.49 12.02 -14.86
C PHE A 382 10.20 11.09 -15.86
N LYS A 383 10.36 9.79 -15.56
CA LYS A 383 10.99 8.79 -16.44
C LYS A 383 10.06 8.14 -17.45
N TYR A 384 8.75 8.14 -17.21
CA TYR A 384 7.77 7.81 -18.23
C TYR A 384 7.91 8.75 -19.44
N ALA A 385 8.23 10.01 -19.16
CA ALA A 385 8.37 11.07 -20.15
C ALA A 385 9.79 11.14 -20.78
N GLN A 386 10.83 10.67 -20.08
CA GLN A 386 12.23 10.93 -20.44
C GLN A 386 13.00 9.74 -21.06
N PHE A 387 12.46 8.52 -21.03
CA PHE A 387 13.13 7.36 -21.60
C PHE A 387 12.26 6.75 -22.69
N ASP A 388 12.93 6.38 -23.77
CA ASP A 388 12.50 5.74 -25.01
C ASP A 388 11.63 4.48 -24.76
N CYS A 389 10.49 4.67 -24.10
CA CYS A 389 9.45 3.68 -23.96
C CYS A 389 9.00 3.43 -25.40
N PRO A 390 9.19 2.22 -25.95
CA PRO A 390 9.31 2.01 -27.40
C PRO A 390 8.06 2.34 -28.24
N ALA A 391 7.00 2.88 -27.63
CA ALA A 391 5.98 3.71 -28.25
C ALA A 391 5.24 4.49 -27.16
N LYS A 392 4.78 5.72 -27.49
CA LYS A 392 3.70 6.41 -26.75
C LYS A 392 2.59 5.40 -26.46
N PRO A 393 2.16 5.19 -25.20
CA PRO A 393 1.18 4.15 -24.94
C PRO A 393 -0.12 4.46 -25.68
N LYS A 394 -0.62 3.48 -26.43
CA LYS A 394 -1.80 3.64 -27.30
C LYS A 394 -3.08 4.09 -26.57
N TRP A 395 -3.09 4.01 -25.24
CA TRP A 395 -4.20 4.40 -24.37
C TRP A 395 -4.08 5.85 -23.86
N LEU A 396 -2.89 6.46 -23.91
CA LEU A 396 -2.74 7.86 -23.55
C LEU A 396 -3.20 8.69 -24.75
N ASP A 397 -4.46 9.11 -24.70
CA ASP A 397 -5.05 10.01 -25.68
C ASP A 397 -4.38 11.38 -25.55
N ILE A 398 -3.34 11.63 -26.34
CA ILE A 398 -2.71 12.94 -26.43
C ILE A 398 -3.66 13.81 -27.25
N PRO A 399 -4.12 14.97 -26.71
CA PRO A 399 -5.03 15.83 -27.45
C PRO A 399 -4.42 16.19 -28.80
N GLU A 400 -5.21 16.14 -29.86
CA GLU A 400 -4.76 16.63 -31.16
C GLU A 400 -4.47 18.13 -31.08
N LYS A 401 -3.45 18.58 -31.82
CA LYS A 401 -3.13 20.00 -31.95
C LYS A 401 -4.26 20.70 -32.71
N LYS A 402 -5.03 21.55 -32.02
CA LYS A 402 -6.14 22.34 -32.58
C LYS A 402 -5.81 23.83 -32.46
N ASP A 403 -6.02 24.57 -33.54
CA ASP A 403 -5.71 26.02 -33.61
C ASP A 403 -4.26 26.36 -33.20
N GLY A 404 -3.32 25.45 -33.51
CA GLY A 404 -1.91 25.60 -33.17
C GLY A 404 -1.56 25.25 -31.72
N LYS A 405 -2.52 24.81 -30.89
CA LYS A 405 -2.30 24.45 -29.48
C LYS A 405 -2.69 23.01 -29.18
N TYR A 406 -1.91 22.37 -28.32
CA TYR A 406 -2.31 21.18 -27.58
C TYR A 406 -3.02 21.61 -26.30
N LYS A 407 -4.18 21.02 -25.99
CA LYS A 407 -4.92 21.35 -24.77
C LYS A 407 -5.07 20.11 -23.88
N PRO A 408 -4.02 19.75 -23.10
CA PRO A 408 -4.12 18.67 -22.14
C PRO A 408 -5.19 18.99 -21.09
N VAL A 409 -6.03 18.01 -20.80
CA VAL A 409 -7.02 18.06 -19.71
C VAL A 409 -6.58 17.24 -18.51
N THR A 410 -5.50 16.45 -18.66
CA THR A 410 -4.91 15.68 -17.55
C THR A 410 -3.42 15.97 -17.41
N ARG A 411 -2.91 15.83 -16.19
CA ARG A 411 -1.49 16.03 -15.89
C ARG A 411 -0.61 15.07 -16.69
N LEU A 412 -1.07 13.85 -16.92
CA LEU A 412 -0.34 12.85 -17.70
C LEU A 412 -0.22 13.23 -19.18
N GLN A 413 -1.28 13.77 -19.79
CA GLN A 413 -1.20 14.35 -21.14
C GLN A 413 -0.22 15.52 -21.18
N LEU A 414 -0.25 16.40 -20.17
CA LEU A 414 0.71 17.50 -20.06
C LEU A 414 2.16 16.98 -19.96
N PHE A 415 2.43 16.02 -19.08
CA PHE A 415 3.75 15.38 -18.98
C PHE A 415 4.19 14.77 -20.31
N ALA A 416 3.31 14.06 -21.01
CA ALA A 416 3.68 13.47 -22.29
C ALA A 416 3.98 14.50 -23.37
N LEU A 417 3.26 15.63 -23.40
CA LEU A 417 3.52 16.74 -24.32
C LEU A 417 4.82 17.50 -23.99
N VAL A 418 5.08 17.75 -22.70
CA VAL A 418 6.24 18.54 -22.24
C VAL A 418 7.59 17.86 -22.56
N TYR A 419 7.61 16.53 -22.65
CA TYR A 419 8.82 15.75 -22.93
C TYR A 419 8.84 15.15 -24.33
N ASP A 420 7.88 15.52 -25.17
CA ASP A 420 7.90 15.16 -26.59
C ASP A 420 8.83 16.14 -27.33
N GLU A 421 9.92 15.63 -27.89
CA GLU A 421 10.94 16.44 -28.59
C GLU A 421 10.36 17.21 -29.80
N ASP A 422 9.21 16.75 -30.35
CA ASP A 422 8.53 17.39 -31.47
C ASP A 422 7.49 18.45 -31.03
N VAL A 423 7.29 18.64 -29.72
CA VAL A 423 6.30 19.57 -29.16
C VAL A 423 6.99 20.76 -28.49
N ALA A 424 6.81 21.95 -29.06
CA ALA A 424 7.23 23.18 -28.39
C ALA A 424 6.33 23.46 -27.17
N LEU A 425 6.90 23.83 -26.02
CA LEU A 425 6.12 24.17 -24.82
C LEU A 425 5.19 25.37 -25.06
N ALA A 426 5.61 26.29 -25.94
CA ALA A 426 4.78 27.39 -26.44
C ALA A 426 3.46 26.90 -27.06
N ASP A 427 3.40 25.68 -27.58
CA ASP A 427 2.22 25.12 -28.23
C ASP A 427 1.29 24.41 -27.24
N ILE A 428 1.61 24.37 -25.95
CA ILE A 428 0.77 23.72 -24.93
C ILE A 428 -0.07 24.80 -24.22
N ASP A 429 -1.40 24.65 -24.28
CA ASP A 429 -2.37 25.42 -23.51
C ASP A 429 -2.70 24.66 -22.22
N ILE A 430 -2.17 25.14 -21.10
CA ILE A 430 -2.35 24.50 -19.79
C ILE A 430 -3.65 24.92 -19.08
N SER A 431 -4.59 25.61 -19.74
CA SER A 431 -5.79 26.23 -19.15
C SER A 431 -6.69 25.31 -18.28
N GLU A 432 -6.61 23.99 -18.46
CA GLU A 432 -7.39 22.99 -17.71
C GLU A 432 -6.57 22.30 -16.60
N ILE A 433 -5.28 22.63 -16.47
CA ILE A 433 -4.35 21.95 -15.57
C ILE A 433 -4.19 22.74 -14.26
N THR A 434 -4.75 22.21 -13.18
CA THR A 434 -4.66 22.81 -11.85
C THR A 434 -3.46 22.34 -11.03
N ASP A 435 -2.74 21.31 -11.49
CA ASP A 435 -1.63 20.68 -10.79
C ASP A 435 -0.42 20.53 -11.72
N LEU A 436 0.64 21.31 -11.45
CA LEU A 436 1.92 21.27 -12.14
C LEU A 436 3.02 20.56 -11.32
N SER A 437 2.63 19.83 -10.27
CA SER A 437 3.59 19.18 -9.39
C SER A 437 4.48 18.20 -10.15
N GLY A 438 5.79 18.28 -9.87
CA GLY A 438 6.81 17.44 -10.49
C GLY A 438 7.04 17.63 -12.00
N LEU A 439 6.40 18.59 -12.66
CA LEU A 439 6.40 18.69 -14.14
C LEU A 439 7.79 18.69 -14.76
N PHE A 440 8.75 19.38 -14.13
CA PHE A 440 10.14 19.53 -14.55
C PHE A 440 11.14 18.92 -13.55
N TYR A 441 10.70 17.92 -12.77
CA TYR A 441 11.51 17.25 -11.75
C TYR A 441 12.84 16.77 -12.31
N SER A 442 14.01 17.23 -11.87
CA SER A 442 15.32 16.78 -12.34
C SER A 442 15.55 17.03 -13.85
N SER A 443 14.78 17.93 -14.45
CA SER A 443 14.98 18.39 -15.82
C SER A 443 16.31 19.13 -15.98
N SER A 444 16.91 18.98 -17.15
CA SER A 444 18.11 19.71 -17.55
C SER A 444 18.08 19.90 -19.06
N ILE A 445 18.73 20.96 -19.56
CA ILE A 445 18.87 21.15 -21.02
C ILE A 445 19.58 19.94 -21.65
N SER A 446 20.48 19.29 -20.89
CA SER A 446 21.16 18.07 -21.32
C SER A 446 20.24 16.85 -21.49
N LYS A 447 18.95 16.97 -21.14
CA LYS A 447 17.91 15.95 -21.30
C LYS A 447 16.89 16.31 -22.41
N GLY A 448 17.20 17.29 -23.26
CA GLY A 448 16.46 17.56 -24.50
C GLY A 448 15.22 18.46 -24.37
N ILE A 449 14.88 18.96 -23.18
CA ILE A 449 13.70 19.83 -23.00
C ILE A 449 14.03 21.25 -23.45
N ASP A 450 13.38 21.72 -24.52
CA ASP A 450 13.37 23.13 -24.91
C ASP A 450 12.32 23.89 -24.09
N PHE A 451 12.77 24.72 -23.15
CA PHE A 451 11.89 25.51 -22.30
C PHE A 451 11.26 26.73 -23.00
N THR A 452 11.55 26.96 -24.28
CA THR A 452 11.08 28.13 -25.03
C THR A 452 9.56 28.21 -25.04
N GLY A 453 9.02 29.34 -24.55
CA GLY A 453 7.59 29.65 -24.53
C GLY A 453 6.83 29.21 -23.28
N ALA A 454 7.45 28.45 -22.36
CA ALA A 454 6.84 28.14 -21.06
C ALA A 454 6.69 29.37 -20.14
N ASP A 455 7.47 30.43 -20.39
CA ASP A 455 7.32 31.74 -19.75
C ASP A 455 5.97 32.41 -20.08
N GLY A 456 5.35 32.05 -21.21
CA GLY A 456 4.05 32.55 -21.65
C GLY A 456 2.83 31.76 -21.18
N TRP A 457 3.00 30.72 -20.36
CA TRP A 457 1.88 29.92 -19.84
C TRP A 457 0.97 30.71 -18.90
N ASP A 458 -0.34 30.59 -19.09
CA ASP A 458 -1.33 31.07 -18.12
C ASP A 458 -1.38 30.11 -16.93
N THR A 459 -0.86 30.57 -15.79
CA THR A 459 -0.76 29.80 -14.55
C THR A 459 -1.82 30.18 -13.52
N ALA A 460 -2.75 31.08 -13.88
CA ALA A 460 -3.70 31.66 -12.93
C ALA A 460 -4.63 30.64 -12.26
N HIS A 461 -4.87 29.48 -12.87
CA HIS A 461 -5.71 28.40 -12.31
C HIS A 461 -4.94 27.37 -11.47
N VAL A 462 -3.60 27.43 -11.45
CA VAL A 462 -2.76 26.40 -10.83
C VAL A 462 -2.85 26.50 -9.31
N LYS A 463 -3.05 25.36 -8.65
CA LYS A 463 -3.12 25.21 -7.19
C LYS A 463 -1.92 24.50 -6.58
N ASP A 464 -1.28 23.59 -7.32
CA ASP A 464 -0.12 22.84 -6.83
C ASP A 464 1.08 22.97 -7.79
N MET A 465 2.21 23.43 -7.26
CA MET A 465 3.50 23.52 -7.94
C MET A 465 4.62 22.77 -7.17
N SER A 466 4.24 21.87 -6.26
CA SER A 466 5.19 21.13 -5.45
C SER A 466 6.12 20.28 -6.31
N TYR A 467 7.40 20.22 -5.95
CA TYR A 467 8.45 19.49 -6.67
C TYR A 467 8.63 19.87 -8.15
N MET A 468 7.96 20.91 -8.66
CA MET A 468 7.88 21.20 -10.09
C MET A 468 9.28 21.27 -10.74
N PHE A 469 10.26 21.86 -10.08
CA PHE A 469 11.65 21.97 -10.54
C PHE A 469 12.65 21.28 -9.60
N TYR A 470 12.24 20.32 -8.77
CA TYR A 470 13.13 19.65 -7.82
C TYR A 470 14.33 19.00 -8.54
N LYS A 471 15.58 19.26 -8.14
CA LYS A 471 16.84 18.81 -8.79
C LYS A 471 17.03 19.33 -10.23
N ALA A 472 16.21 20.26 -10.72
CA ALA A 472 16.40 20.81 -12.06
C ALA A 472 17.69 21.62 -12.13
N THR A 473 18.58 21.32 -13.08
CA THR A 473 19.89 21.99 -13.17
C THR A 473 19.81 23.34 -13.88
N ASP A 474 18.80 23.53 -14.73
CA ASP A 474 18.71 24.64 -15.68
C ASP A 474 17.28 25.19 -15.80
N VAL A 475 16.74 25.83 -14.76
CA VAL A 475 15.52 26.66 -14.91
C VAL A 475 15.93 27.93 -15.67
N VAL A 476 16.01 27.85 -17.00
CA VAL A 476 16.63 28.90 -17.84
C VAL A 476 15.70 30.03 -18.25
N PHE A 477 14.39 29.81 -18.23
CA PHE A 477 13.39 30.80 -18.64
C PHE A 477 12.92 31.69 -17.49
N ASP A 478 12.27 32.81 -17.83
CA ASP A 478 11.75 33.78 -16.85
C ASP A 478 10.36 33.36 -16.36
N ILE A 479 10.29 32.97 -15.08
CA ILE A 479 9.04 32.59 -14.41
C ILE A 479 8.45 33.73 -13.57
N ASN A 480 9.07 34.91 -13.56
CA ASN A 480 8.63 36.03 -12.74
C ASN A 480 7.23 36.53 -13.17
N ASN A 481 6.81 36.31 -14.42
CA ASN A 481 5.50 36.75 -14.92
C ASN A 481 4.37 35.73 -14.70
N TRP A 482 4.66 34.55 -14.14
CA TRP A 482 3.63 33.57 -13.82
C TRP A 482 2.69 34.09 -12.72
N ASN A 483 1.40 33.85 -12.90
CA ASN A 483 0.38 34.19 -11.92
C ASN A 483 0.22 33.04 -10.93
N VAL A 484 0.87 33.17 -9.77
CA VAL A 484 0.82 32.17 -8.70
C VAL A 484 -0.21 32.47 -7.61
N SER A 485 -1.12 33.44 -7.85
CA SER A 485 -2.07 33.91 -6.82
C SER A 485 -3.03 32.84 -6.32
N ASN A 486 -3.28 31.76 -7.07
CA ASN A 486 -4.12 30.63 -6.65
C ASN A 486 -3.32 29.40 -6.16
N VAL A 487 -2.00 29.47 -6.15
CA VAL A 487 -1.15 28.35 -5.72
C VAL A 487 -1.24 28.20 -4.20
N GLU A 488 -1.59 27.00 -3.74
CA GLU A 488 -1.69 26.63 -2.33
C GLU A 488 -0.47 25.83 -1.84
N ASN A 489 0.23 25.12 -2.75
CA ASN A 489 1.36 24.25 -2.41
C ASN A 489 2.60 24.51 -3.28
N MET A 490 3.72 24.87 -2.64
CA MET A 490 5.04 25.10 -3.26
C MET A 490 6.14 24.22 -2.63
N GLU A 491 5.77 23.14 -1.96
CA GLU A 491 6.72 22.22 -1.32
C GLU A 491 7.82 21.79 -2.30
N ARG A 492 9.09 21.96 -1.91
CA ARG A 492 10.27 21.51 -2.68
C ARG A 492 10.32 21.99 -4.13
N MET A 493 9.58 23.05 -4.50
CA MET A 493 9.45 23.50 -5.88
C MET A 493 10.79 23.64 -6.61
N PHE A 494 11.82 24.19 -5.96
CA PHE A 494 13.17 24.37 -6.53
C PHE A 494 14.25 23.56 -5.80
N SER A 495 13.89 22.69 -4.86
CA SER A 495 14.87 22.04 -4.00
C SER A 495 15.90 21.24 -4.82
N LYS A 496 17.19 21.38 -4.47
CA LYS A 496 18.38 20.83 -5.12
C LYS A 496 18.68 21.41 -6.52
N SER A 497 17.96 22.44 -6.96
CA SER A 497 18.37 23.26 -8.12
C SER A 497 19.50 24.21 -7.72
N ARG A 498 20.72 23.66 -7.69
CA ARG A 498 21.92 24.31 -7.12
C ARG A 498 22.15 25.75 -7.62
N TYR A 499 21.89 25.99 -8.90
CA TYR A 499 22.14 27.27 -9.59
C TYR A 499 20.90 28.17 -9.72
N PHE A 500 19.76 27.78 -9.15
CA PHE A 500 18.54 28.57 -9.26
C PHE A 500 18.68 29.93 -8.58
N ASN A 501 18.46 31.01 -9.34
CA ASN A 501 18.53 32.41 -8.87
C ASN A 501 17.70 33.36 -9.76
N LYS A 502 16.52 32.92 -10.22
CA LYS A 502 15.66 33.73 -11.11
C LYS A 502 14.78 34.69 -10.30
N PRO A 503 14.46 35.91 -10.80
CA PRO A 503 13.60 36.86 -10.08
C PRO A 503 12.20 36.28 -9.80
N LEU A 504 11.67 36.51 -8.60
CA LEU A 504 10.33 36.08 -8.16
C LEU A 504 9.51 37.19 -7.50
N HIS A 505 9.93 38.45 -7.66
CA HIS A 505 9.36 39.59 -6.94
C HIS A 505 7.94 39.95 -7.39
N LYS A 506 7.44 39.44 -8.52
CA LYS A 506 6.06 39.69 -8.97
C LYS A 506 5.05 38.67 -8.46
N TRP A 507 5.51 37.60 -7.81
CA TRP A 507 4.63 36.53 -7.34
C TRP A 507 3.76 36.99 -6.18
N ASP A 508 2.44 36.77 -6.32
CA ASP A 508 1.48 36.90 -5.23
C ASP A 508 1.35 35.55 -4.50
N THR A 509 1.98 35.44 -3.34
CA THR A 509 2.02 34.20 -2.55
C THR A 509 0.94 34.11 -1.48
N ALA A 510 -0.06 35.02 -1.49
CA ALA A 510 -1.03 35.16 -0.41
C ALA A 510 -1.85 33.89 -0.11
N ASN A 511 -2.04 32.98 -1.08
CA ASN A 511 -2.80 31.74 -0.90
C ASN A 511 -1.94 30.50 -0.57
N VAL A 512 -0.62 30.63 -0.57
CA VAL A 512 0.29 29.50 -0.33
C VAL A 512 0.22 29.09 1.15
N LYS A 513 0.01 27.79 1.40
CA LYS A 513 -0.05 27.17 2.73
C LYS A 513 1.21 26.37 3.08
N ASN A 514 1.86 25.77 2.08
CA ASN A 514 3.06 24.93 2.27
C ASN A 514 4.22 25.45 1.41
N MET A 515 5.31 25.89 2.06
CA MET A 515 6.58 26.30 1.44
C MET A 515 7.76 25.43 1.91
N SER A 516 7.47 24.26 2.50
CA SER A 516 8.53 23.40 3.04
C SER A 516 9.54 23.02 1.97
N TYR A 517 10.82 23.20 2.30
CA TYR A 517 11.98 22.93 1.47
C TYR A 517 11.97 23.60 0.09
N MET A 518 11.19 24.66 -0.13
CA MET A 518 11.00 25.26 -1.46
C MET A 518 12.33 25.58 -2.18
N PHE A 519 13.33 26.09 -1.47
CA PHE A 519 14.66 26.42 -1.99
C PHE A 519 15.79 25.55 -1.43
N ALA A 520 15.46 24.43 -0.77
CA ALA A 520 16.47 23.62 -0.10
C ALA A 520 17.56 23.14 -1.07
N GLY A 521 18.82 23.50 -0.85
CA GLY A 521 19.95 23.14 -1.71
C GLY A 521 20.15 24.07 -2.92
N CYS A 522 19.36 25.13 -3.07
CA CYS A 522 19.63 26.20 -4.03
C CYS A 522 20.79 27.06 -3.55
N GLU A 523 22.03 26.58 -3.70
CA GLU A 523 23.23 27.23 -3.18
C GLU A 523 23.38 28.68 -3.65
N GLN A 524 23.00 28.98 -4.90
CA GLN A 524 23.12 30.31 -5.53
C GLN A 524 21.90 31.21 -5.35
N PHE A 525 20.86 30.77 -4.64
CA PHE A 525 19.64 31.56 -4.49
C PHE A 525 19.92 32.85 -3.70
N HIS A 526 19.72 33.98 -4.38
CA HIS A 526 20.05 35.31 -3.90
C HIS A 526 19.09 36.34 -4.53
N GLN A 527 17.79 36.19 -4.25
CA GLN A 527 16.73 37.10 -4.73
C GLN A 527 16.01 37.79 -3.58
N ASP A 528 15.57 39.03 -3.84
CA ASP A 528 14.68 39.76 -2.94
C ASP A 528 13.26 39.20 -3.05
N ILE A 529 12.79 38.65 -1.93
CA ILE A 529 11.44 38.09 -1.73
C ILE A 529 10.76 38.74 -0.51
N SER A 530 11.26 39.90 -0.07
CA SER A 530 10.76 40.62 1.10
C SER A 530 9.30 41.08 0.97
N ASN A 531 8.80 41.16 -0.27
CA ASN A 531 7.44 41.58 -0.61
C ASN A 531 6.41 40.44 -0.66
N TRP A 532 6.83 39.18 -0.49
CA TRP A 532 5.92 38.05 -0.46
C TRP A 532 4.96 38.11 0.74
N ASN A 533 3.70 37.73 0.50
CA ASN A 533 2.70 37.58 1.55
C ASN A 533 2.66 36.13 2.03
N VAL A 534 3.28 35.85 3.18
CA VAL A 534 3.36 34.51 3.77
C VAL A 534 2.38 34.28 4.93
N SER A 535 1.39 35.18 5.13
CA SER A 535 0.46 35.14 6.27
C SER A 535 -0.46 33.91 6.33
N ASN A 536 -0.55 33.14 5.23
CA ASN A 536 -1.30 31.89 5.15
C ASN A 536 -0.42 30.63 5.20
N VAL A 537 0.91 30.77 5.26
CA VAL A 537 1.82 29.64 5.31
C VAL A 537 1.80 28.99 6.68
N GLU A 538 1.61 27.67 6.72
CA GLU A 538 1.55 26.85 7.94
C GLU A 538 2.85 26.05 8.14
N ASN A 539 3.55 25.70 7.06
CA ASN A 539 4.80 24.92 7.09
C ASN A 539 5.93 25.60 6.28
N MET A 540 7.04 25.90 6.97
CA MET A 540 8.27 26.49 6.40
C MET A 540 9.51 25.63 6.67
N GLU A 541 9.33 24.35 7.01
CA GLU A 541 10.45 23.42 7.27
C GLU A 541 11.47 23.48 6.14
N GLY A 542 12.74 23.73 6.46
CA GLY A 542 13.85 23.62 5.51
C GLY A 542 13.80 24.60 4.32
N MET A 543 12.94 25.63 4.33
CA MET A 543 12.70 26.48 3.16
C MET A 543 13.98 27.02 2.50
N PHE A 544 14.98 27.43 3.29
CA PHE A 544 16.30 27.92 2.84
C PHE A 544 17.46 27.00 3.25
N TYR A 545 17.19 25.71 3.52
CA TYR A 545 18.23 24.75 3.89
C TYR A 545 19.31 24.71 2.81
N GLY A 546 20.56 25.05 3.13
CA GLY A 546 21.68 25.02 2.18
C GLY A 546 21.69 26.16 1.15
N CYS A 547 20.86 27.20 1.29
CA CYS A 547 20.95 28.43 0.50
C CYS A 547 22.14 29.28 0.96
N ARG A 548 23.36 28.87 0.58
CA ARG A 548 24.62 29.39 1.15
C ARG A 548 24.74 30.91 1.10
N PHE A 549 24.36 31.54 -0.02
CA PHE A 549 24.52 32.98 -0.27
C PHE A 549 23.26 33.81 0.01
N PHE A 550 22.18 33.20 0.52
CA PHE A 550 20.94 33.91 0.79
C PHE A 550 21.10 34.85 2.00
N ASN A 551 20.81 36.14 1.82
CA ASN A 551 20.97 37.16 2.86
C ASN A 551 20.06 38.39 2.61
N TYR A 552 18.79 38.17 2.25
CA TYR A 552 17.80 39.23 2.02
C TYR A 552 16.86 39.42 3.21
N PRO A 553 16.36 40.65 3.46
CA PRO A 553 15.55 40.95 4.63
C PRO A 553 14.19 40.22 4.59
N LEU A 554 13.84 39.54 5.69
CA LEU A 554 12.58 38.81 5.85
C LEU A 554 11.73 39.31 7.04
N ASN A 555 12.18 40.35 7.74
CA ASN A 555 11.54 40.83 8.98
C ASN A 555 10.12 41.41 8.77
N SER A 556 9.69 41.61 7.53
CA SER A 556 8.33 42.05 7.15
C SER A 556 7.34 40.91 7.05
N TRP A 557 7.78 39.66 7.04
CA TRP A 557 6.92 38.49 6.88
C TRP A 557 6.04 38.26 8.12
N ASP A 558 4.76 38.03 7.89
CA ASP A 558 3.82 37.54 8.91
C ASP A 558 3.89 36.01 8.96
N VAL A 559 4.59 35.48 9.96
CA VAL A 559 4.77 34.03 10.18
C VAL A 559 3.85 33.48 11.29
N SER A 560 2.84 34.24 11.71
CA SER A 560 1.98 33.93 12.88
C SER A 560 1.13 32.66 12.76
N LYS A 561 1.09 32.03 11.57
CA LYS A 561 0.42 30.72 11.34
C LYS A 561 1.38 29.55 11.26
N VAL A 562 2.68 29.78 11.17
CA VAL A 562 3.66 28.71 10.97
C VAL A 562 3.79 27.87 12.24
N THR A 563 3.68 26.55 12.10
CA THR A 563 3.82 25.60 13.22
C THR A 563 5.15 24.85 13.18
N ASN A 564 5.80 24.77 12.02
CA ASN A 564 7.09 24.08 11.82
C ASN A 564 8.10 24.97 11.08
N MET A 565 9.25 25.24 11.72
CA MET A 565 10.40 25.97 11.19
C MET A 565 11.70 25.15 11.30
N SER A 566 11.61 23.82 11.47
CA SER A 566 12.81 22.97 11.51
C SER A 566 13.67 23.20 10.27
N LYS A 567 14.99 23.28 10.45
CA LYS A 567 15.98 23.43 9.36
C LYS A 567 15.81 24.67 8.47
N MET A 568 14.94 25.64 8.80
CA MET A 568 14.55 26.73 7.90
C MET A 568 15.75 27.45 7.27
N PHE A 569 16.81 27.71 8.04
CA PHE A 569 18.05 28.34 7.58
C PHE A 569 19.28 27.44 7.74
N LYS A 570 19.13 26.14 7.99
CA LYS A 570 20.26 25.22 8.17
C LYS A 570 21.25 25.39 7.02
N GLN A 571 22.54 25.56 7.29
CA GLN A 571 23.59 25.77 6.29
C GLN A 571 23.42 27.00 5.35
N ALA A 572 22.56 27.98 5.68
CA ALA A 572 22.51 29.27 5.01
C ALA A 572 23.67 30.17 5.47
N TYR A 573 24.91 29.81 5.12
CA TYR A 573 26.15 30.29 5.76
C TYR A 573 26.24 31.80 5.99
N TYR A 574 25.79 32.62 5.04
CA TYR A 574 25.90 34.08 5.07
C TYR A 574 24.66 34.81 5.60
N PHE A 575 23.60 34.09 5.96
CA PHE A 575 22.37 34.72 6.43
C PHE A 575 22.59 35.46 7.76
N ASN A 576 22.31 36.76 7.78
CA ASN A 576 22.46 37.61 8.98
C ASN A 576 21.46 38.78 8.98
N GLN A 577 20.20 38.52 8.61
CA GLN A 577 19.14 39.53 8.54
C GLN A 577 18.25 39.51 9.79
N PRO A 578 17.71 40.66 10.23
CA PRO A 578 16.88 40.74 11.43
C PRO A 578 15.58 39.93 11.26
N LEU A 579 15.17 39.26 12.34
CA LEU A 579 13.95 38.44 12.44
C LEU A 579 13.13 38.77 13.70
N ASP A 580 13.46 39.87 14.37
CA ASP A 580 12.93 40.24 15.69
C ASP A 580 11.44 40.61 15.69
N LYS A 581 10.83 40.81 14.52
CA LYS A 581 9.39 41.11 14.36
C LYS A 581 8.52 39.89 14.11
N TRP A 582 9.12 38.71 13.93
CA TRP A 582 8.37 37.48 13.69
C TRP A 582 7.56 37.05 14.92
N ASP A 583 6.26 36.84 14.73
CA ASP A 583 5.41 36.16 15.71
C ASP A 583 5.59 34.64 15.57
N VAL A 584 6.45 34.06 16.40
CA VAL A 584 6.73 32.62 16.42
C VAL A 584 5.90 31.87 17.48
N SER A 585 4.87 32.49 18.06
CA SER A 585 4.12 31.96 19.20
C SER A 585 3.42 30.63 18.91
N LYS A 586 3.15 30.28 17.64
CA LYS A 586 2.55 28.97 17.25
C LYS A 586 3.55 27.90 16.86
N VAL A 587 4.84 28.22 16.78
CA VAL A 587 5.87 27.27 16.33
C VAL A 587 6.08 26.21 17.40
N THR A 588 6.03 24.93 16.99
CA THR A 588 6.24 23.78 17.87
C THR A 588 7.59 23.09 17.62
N ASN A 589 8.19 23.28 16.45
CA ASN A 589 9.47 22.68 16.07
C ASN A 589 10.40 23.72 15.43
N MET A 590 11.57 23.92 16.06
CA MET A 590 12.67 24.78 15.60
C MET A 590 13.99 24.00 15.47
N SER A 591 13.93 22.65 15.41
CA SER A 591 15.14 21.82 15.36
C SER A 591 16.01 22.21 14.17
N GLU A 592 17.30 22.39 14.41
CA GLU A 592 18.33 22.70 13.42
C GLU A 592 18.10 24.01 12.64
N MET A 593 17.18 24.89 13.07
CA MET A 593 16.77 26.08 12.31
C MET A 593 17.96 26.95 11.86
N PHE A 594 18.95 27.16 12.74
CA PHE A 594 20.17 27.92 12.47
C PHE A 594 21.44 27.06 12.50
N MET A 595 21.33 25.73 12.36
CA MET A 595 22.49 24.85 12.34
C MET A 595 23.46 25.25 11.22
N GLN A 596 24.73 25.47 11.57
CA GLN A 596 25.81 25.88 10.66
C GLN A 596 25.56 27.22 9.93
N VAL A 597 24.78 28.14 10.52
CA VAL A 597 24.62 29.51 10.01
C VAL A 597 25.74 30.39 10.57
N TYR A 598 26.89 30.42 9.89
CA TYR A 598 28.15 30.94 10.45
C TYR A 598 28.12 32.44 10.78
N HIS A 599 27.40 33.25 10.01
CA HIS A 599 27.38 34.72 10.16
C HIS A 599 26.19 35.27 10.95
N PHE A 600 25.22 34.45 11.34
CA PHE A 600 24.02 34.93 12.02
C PHE A 600 24.32 35.42 13.43
N ASN A 601 23.96 36.67 13.72
CA ASN A 601 24.11 37.29 15.04
C ASN A 601 23.07 38.40 15.25
N GLN A 602 21.80 38.12 14.98
CA GLN A 602 20.68 39.08 15.10
C GLN A 602 19.83 38.80 16.34
N PRO A 603 19.25 39.83 16.98
CA PRO A 603 18.49 39.68 18.22
C PRO A 603 17.23 38.83 18.02
N LEU A 604 16.99 37.91 18.96
CA LEU A 604 15.81 37.02 19.01
C LEU A 604 15.13 37.03 20.40
N ASP A 605 15.53 37.94 21.29
CA ASP A 605 15.10 38.01 22.69
C ASP A 605 13.59 38.25 22.87
N LYS A 606 12.93 38.78 21.82
CA LYS A 606 11.50 39.08 21.78
C LYS A 606 10.62 37.93 21.28
N TRP A 607 11.21 36.83 20.81
CA TRP A 607 10.44 35.68 20.34
C TRP A 607 9.69 34.99 21.49
N ASP A 608 8.39 34.75 21.30
CA ASP A 608 7.61 33.89 22.17
C ASP A 608 7.80 32.42 21.76
N VAL A 609 8.73 31.73 22.43
CA VAL A 609 9.03 30.31 22.18
C VAL A 609 8.26 29.36 23.11
N SER A 610 7.23 29.85 23.82
CA SER A 610 6.54 29.08 24.87
C SER A 610 5.83 27.83 24.37
N ASN A 611 5.52 27.72 23.07
CA ASN A 611 4.89 26.52 22.47
C ASN A 611 5.90 25.56 21.80
N VAL A 612 7.19 25.91 21.78
CA VAL A 612 8.21 25.08 21.13
C VAL A 612 8.48 23.82 21.96
N LYS A 613 8.44 22.66 21.30
CA LYS A 613 8.74 21.34 21.88
C LYS A 613 10.12 20.81 21.48
N ASN A 614 10.61 21.16 20.29
CA ASN A 614 11.89 20.67 19.78
C ASN A 614 12.82 21.82 19.36
N MET A 615 13.98 21.90 20.01
CA MET A 615 15.09 22.84 19.71
C MET A 615 16.42 22.10 19.45
N GLU A 616 16.36 20.81 19.11
CA GLU A 616 17.54 20.00 18.78
C GLU A 616 18.42 20.71 17.76
N GLY A 617 19.69 20.89 18.06
CA GLY A 617 20.68 21.47 17.15
C GLY A 617 20.37 22.89 16.66
N MET A 618 19.42 23.62 17.26
CA MET A 618 18.91 24.89 16.72
C MET A 618 20.02 25.88 16.37
N PHE A 619 21.07 25.98 17.19
CA PHE A 619 22.23 26.83 16.97
C PHE A 619 23.52 26.03 16.83
N TYR A 620 23.47 24.74 16.44
CA TYR A 620 24.66 23.88 16.33
C TYR A 620 25.69 24.47 15.36
N ASN A 621 26.95 24.59 15.80
CA ASN A 621 28.07 25.11 15.01
C ASN A 621 27.78 26.49 14.39
N THR A 622 27.10 27.38 15.13
CA THR A 622 26.91 28.77 14.74
C THR A 622 28.15 29.58 15.08
N GLY A 623 28.78 30.17 14.06
CA GLY A 623 30.08 30.81 14.19
C GLY A 623 30.01 32.14 14.95
N SER A 624 29.02 32.98 14.68
CA SER A 624 28.99 34.37 15.19
C SER A 624 27.93 34.62 16.26
N PHE A 625 27.01 33.67 16.48
CA PHE A 625 25.82 33.91 17.29
C PHE A 625 26.16 34.09 18.77
N ASN A 626 25.83 35.26 19.32
CA ASN A 626 26.04 35.57 20.74
C ASN A 626 24.99 36.57 21.29
N GLN A 627 23.73 36.40 20.92
CA GLN A 627 22.63 37.28 21.33
C GLN A 627 21.92 36.76 22.60
N PRO A 628 21.38 37.65 23.46
CA PRO A 628 20.77 37.25 24.72
C PRO A 628 19.48 36.44 24.50
N LEU A 629 19.37 35.29 25.18
CA LEU A 629 18.20 34.40 25.12
C LEU A 629 17.57 34.11 26.49
N ASN A 630 18.07 34.74 27.56
CA ASN A 630 17.64 34.48 28.94
C ASN A 630 16.17 34.85 29.21
N SER A 631 15.51 35.58 28.30
CA SER A 631 14.09 35.93 28.37
C SER A 631 13.16 34.85 27.83
N TRP A 632 13.68 33.84 27.13
CA TRP A 632 12.86 32.78 26.52
C TRP A 632 12.18 31.90 27.56
N ASN A 633 10.89 31.64 27.36
CA ASN A 633 10.16 30.61 28.10
C ASN A 633 10.33 29.25 27.41
N VAL A 634 11.26 28.44 27.91
CA VAL A 634 11.56 27.10 27.36
C VAL A 634 10.90 25.95 28.13
N SER A 635 9.95 26.25 29.02
CA SER A 635 9.33 25.24 29.91
C SER A 635 8.59 24.12 29.19
N ASN A 636 8.18 24.30 27.93
CA ASN A 636 7.53 23.26 27.12
C ASN A 636 8.49 22.47 26.20
N VAL A 637 9.78 22.81 26.19
CA VAL A 637 10.76 22.14 25.33
C VAL A 637 11.06 20.73 25.87
N GLU A 638 10.96 19.74 24.99
CA GLU A 638 11.22 18.33 25.30
C GLU A 638 12.59 17.86 24.78
N ASN A 639 13.15 18.49 23.75
CA ASN A 639 14.43 18.11 23.14
C ASN A 639 15.32 19.34 22.89
N MET A 640 16.51 19.33 23.49
CA MET A 640 17.59 20.32 23.34
C MET A 640 18.93 19.66 22.94
N HIS A 641 18.89 18.44 22.40
CA HIS A 641 20.08 17.72 21.97
C HIS A 641 20.98 18.61 21.11
N ALA A 642 22.24 18.74 21.48
CA ALA A 642 23.27 19.50 20.74
C ALA A 642 22.91 20.96 20.37
N MET A 643 21.95 21.61 21.05
CA MET A 643 21.42 22.93 20.67
C MET A 643 22.49 24.00 20.40
N PHE A 644 23.55 24.06 21.21
CA PHE A 644 24.67 24.99 21.09
C PHE A 644 26.03 24.28 20.89
N ALA A 645 26.03 22.99 20.52
CA ALA A 645 27.29 22.27 20.34
C ALA A 645 28.13 22.92 19.23
N TYR A 646 29.43 23.06 19.46
CA TYR A 646 30.42 23.72 18.59
C TYR A 646 30.21 25.21 18.34
N SER A 647 29.27 25.87 19.03
CA SER A 647 29.01 27.31 18.90
C SER A 647 29.94 28.10 19.82
N LYS A 648 31.18 28.28 19.36
CA LYS A 648 32.31 28.73 20.19
C LYS A 648 32.14 30.11 20.80
N HIS A 649 31.36 31.00 20.17
CA HIS A 649 31.21 32.39 20.60
C HIS A 649 30.02 32.62 21.54
N PHE A 650 29.14 31.63 21.73
CA PHE A 650 27.94 31.80 22.55
C PHE A 650 28.29 31.74 24.04
N ASN A 651 28.12 32.86 24.75
CA ASN A 651 28.49 32.99 26.16
C ASN A 651 27.47 33.76 27.04
N GLN A 652 26.24 33.89 26.55
CA GLN A 652 25.13 34.62 27.19
C GLN A 652 24.53 33.86 28.39
N PRO A 653 24.00 34.57 29.40
CA PRO A 653 23.34 33.93 30.54
C PRO A 653 22.07 33.16 30.12
N LEU A 654 21.85 32.00 30.74
CA LEU A 654 20.68 31.12 30.55
C LEU A 654 20.09 30.65 31.89
N ASP A 655 20.43 31.34 32.99
CA ASP A 655 20.08 30.98 34.37
C ASP A 655 18.57 31.06 34.69
N LYS A 656 17.76 31.66 33.82
CA LYS A 656 16.31 31.79 33.98
C LYS A 656 15.51 30.69 33.27
N TRP A 657 16.16 29.81 32.52
CA TRP A 657 15.49 28.76 31.77
C TRP A 657 14.97 27.65 32.69
N ASP A 658 13.67 27.39 32.63
CA ASP A 658 13.06 26.20 33.21
C ASP A 658 13.17 25.04 32.21
N VAL A 659 14.03 24.07 32.52
CA VAL A 659 14.30 22.91 31.66
C VAL A 659 13.71 21.61 32.22
N SER A 660 12.77 21.67 33.16
CA SER A 660 12.24 20.47 33.84
C SER A 660 11.57 19.47 32.90
N ASN A 661 11.07 19.92 31.75
CA ASN A 661 10.40 19.09 30.74
C ASN A 661 11.33 18.54 29.65
N VAL A 662 12.60 18.93 29.65
CA VAL A 662 13.58 18.48 28.64
C VAL A 662 13.93 17.01 28.90
N LYS A 663 13.60 16.14 27.94
CA LYS A 663 13.86 14.70 27.97
C LYS A 663 15.24 14.34 27.41
N ASN A 664 15.71 15.10 26.42
CA ASN A 664 17.03 14.92 25.81
C ASN A 664 17.80 16.25 25.80
N MET A 665 18.87 16.32 26.58
CA MET A 665 19.80 17.46 26.65
C MET A 665 21.24 17.02 26.33
N GLU A 666 21.41 15.85 25.71
CA GLU A 666 22.72 15.30 25.41
C GLU A 666 23.52 16.26 24.52
N ASN A 667 24.78 16.47 24.87
CA ASN A 667 25.71 17.31 24.12
C ASN A 667 25.26 18.76 23.89
N MET A 668 24.26 19.28 24.62
CA MET A 668 23.67 20.62 24.39
C MET A 668 24.71 21.73 24.23
N PHE A 669 25.79 21.70 25.01
CA PHE A 669 26.88 22.68 24.99
C PHE A 669 28.23 22.10 24.53
N GLY A 670 28.25 20.94 23.86
CA GLY A 670 29.48 20.24 23.50
C GLY A 670 30.50 21.12 22.78
N SER A 671 31.72 21.20 23.29
CA SER A 671 32.81 21.99 22.68
C SER A 671 32.54 23.51 22.57
N SER A 672 31.67 24.08 23.44
CA SER A 672 31.47 25.53 23.58
C SER A 672 32.42 26.16 24.62
N GLU A 673 32.69 27.47 24.55
CA GLU A 673 33.62 28.17 25.47
C GLU A 673 33.18 28.07 26.95
N LYS A 674 31.87 28.18 27.21
CA LYS A 674 31.28 28.14 28.55
C LYS A 674 30.70 26.78 28.97
N THR A 675 31.07 25.70 28.28
CA THR A 675 30.52 24.34 28.54
C THR A 675 30.43 23.99 30.04
N LYS A 676 31.51 24.22 30.80
CA LYS A 676 31.57 23.90 32.24
C LYS A 676 30.62 24.74 33.11
N GLU A 677 30.42 26.01 32.76
CA GLU A 677 29.52 26.92 33.49
C GLU A 677 28.06 26.52 33.28
N TYR A 678 27.68 26.23 32.03
CA TYR A 678 26.32 25.78 31.71
C TYR A 678 26.02 24.39 32.28
N MET A 679 26.98 23.46 32.25
CA MET A 679 26.82 22.14 32.90
C MET A 679 26.47 22.30 34.38
N LYS A 680 27.06 23.28 35.08
CA LYS A 680 26.74 23.57 36.49
C LYS A 680 25.35 24.19 36.66
N ILE A 681 24.95 25.11 35.79
CA ILE A 681 23.62 25.76 35.82
C ILE A 681 22.51 24.72 35.65
N PHE A 682 22.68 23.80 34.70
CA PHE A 682 21.65 22.82 34.33
C PHE A 682 21.79 21.46 35.00
N GLY A 683 22.80 21.26 35.87
CA GLY A 683 23.03 19.98 36.54
C GLY A 683 23.39 18.82 35.59
N ILE A 684 23.93 19.13 34.41
CA ILE A 684 24.35 18.16 33.40
C ILE A 684 25.69 17.55 33.84
N LYS A 685 25.76 16.20 33.87
CA LYS A 685 26.97 15.45 34.27
C LYS A 685 27.96 15.27 33.14
#